data_AF-A0AAN7A153-F1
#
_entry.id   AF-A0AAN7A153-F1
#
_cell.length_a   1.000
_cell.length_b   1.000
_cell.length_c   1.000
_cell.angle_alpha   90.00
_cell.angle_beta   90.00
_cell.angle_gamma   90.00
#
_symmetry.space_group_name_H-M   'P 1'
#
loop_
_entity.id
_entity.type
_entity.pdbx_description
1 polymer ?
#
loop_
_entity_poly.entity_id
_entity_poly.type
_entity_poly.pdbx_seq_one_letter_code
_entity_poly.pdbx_strand_id
1 'polypeptide(L)'
;MLFDRRLVAGLAGLLTASSVNAACSSKLVIDDFTRWTSGLNSLESQNGDDGSMSAIAASAGRVVFIPKDENSYFYESFECQPAVTNGYGSVEFTVQGPAGGSLAFELQTTGGCSGTSGSYNSSYQVLSDFTGQRQTITLPLEGFDNEPNYDAIVGMVWSGFSQTGVQWSVGNVTLLCAGGSGTAPQSTSIAPTRSTIIPSTTSRSTTPPVITSQPATCPNLLIDDWESQSRLTFLGYNGMQQASSDDATMASIVVSDHRVMLSPTNSDSYFYSQFGCLNTENKYGGISFRVRAARGTTFAVTLAYTETCGSDKEQTITQSTSELKWAFDGTEKLYSFPFSAFTGVDTTKLTMIYFSDFSAAAVFGPMSFYCGSAVSEYTAPAGSSTSPPITRSTTSAPVPAAKGFVIDDFANTETNALGEWHGGDEDGMTLTFGNKVMTIRTNDSDLAWNTQLTSTCADLRGYAGGYLHIAYSGSNKFSVALQQHNSQCNSEIKPYPETWDSLEAARYGTARDIYMPLNHFNVNLTRVIGFALKGFYSTEATTISKMEIVDTLPSGVKIPTKLASGNLIFSCSRPNSFAFAIDDGDPQYAKRVMEIVKQAGIPVTFFTVGLPLLDKTNGLADIYKEMAARGHQIALHSYTHPKMEGLPDEASIDWEYSNDLGAVRQVFGADAHSNYFRPPFGTEGARMRQRLAANLGTPTPYIVQWSVDVEDWIWAESDTPGKQLDAFKRDVAAGGNLVVMHYLYNSTVELLPEFIRLAKATGKTLMRVDQCIEDPNAPPL
;
A
#
# COMPACT_ATOMS: atom_id res chain seq x y z
N MET A 1 -20.69 53.95 26.59
CA MET A 1 -20.27 55.34 26.28
C MET A 1 -19.10 55.26 25.31
N LEU A 2 -18.88 56.12 24.31
CA LEU A 2 -19.75 57.02 23.51
C LEU A 2 -18.81 57.73 22.51
N PHE A 3 -19.06 57.63 21.20
CA PHE A 3 -18.31 58.30 20.09
C PHE A 3 -16.79 57.98 19.96
N ASP A 4 -16.09 58.33 18.87
CA ASP A 4 -16.38 58.25 17.41
C ASP A 4 -15.05 58.46 16.62
N ARG A 5 -15.13 58.45 15.30
CA ARG A 5 -14.07 58.43 14.27
C ARG A 5 -13.19 59.70 14.16
N ARG A 6 -12.06 59.46 13.45
CA ARG A 6 -11.42 60.26 12.36
C ARG A 6 -10.25 61.22 12.67
N LEU A 7 -9.42 61.34 11.62
CA LEU A 7 -8.33 62.28 11.31
C LEU A 7 -7.02 62.22 12.14
N VAL A 8 -5.99 61.63 11.51
CA VAL A 8 -4.68 62.27 11.30
C VAL A 8 -4.27 62.01 9.83
N ALA A 9 -3.63 62.98 9.16
CA ALA A 9 -3.12 62.82 7.79
C ALA A 9 -1.91 63.73 7.51
N GLY A 10 -0.89 63.23 6.79
CA GLY A 10 0.30 63.95 6.31
C GLY A 10 1.34 64.26 7.40
N LEU A 11 2.64 63.93 7.28
CA LEU A 11 3.56 63.95 6.14
C LEU A 11 4.42 62.66 6.14
N ALA A 12 4.59 61.96 5.01
CA ALA A 12 5.47 62.32 3.88
C ALA A 12 6.98 62.15 4.16
N GLY A 13 7.41 60.92 4.44
CA GLY A 13 8.79 60.47 4.23
C GLY A 13 8.84 59.50 3.05
N LEU A 14 9.42 59.90 1.91
CA LEU A 14 9.65 58.96 0.80
C LEU A 14 10.82 58.04 1.12
N LEU A 15 10.51 56.82 1.53
CA LEU A 15 11.33 55.65 1.19
C LEU A 15 10.54 54.81 0.21
N THR A 16 10.58 55.22 -1.06
CA THR A 16 10.23 54.35 -2.18
C THR A 16 11.28 53.25 -2.28
N ALA A 17 11.14 52.22 -1.46
CA ALA A 17 11.66 50.89 -1.75
C ALA A 17 10.86 50.32 -2.93
N SER A 18 11.00 50.94 -4.10
CA SER A 18 10.79 50.26 -5.36
C SER A 18 11.89 49.19 -5.43
N SER A 19 11.56 48.00 -4.94
CA SER A 19 12.31 46.79 -5.28
C SER A 19 12.28 46.68 -6.80
N VAL A 20 13.38 47.10 -7.42
CA VAL A 20 13.63 46.77 -8.81
C VAL A 20 13.95 45.29 -8.78
N ASN A 21 12.91 44.44 -8.84
CA ASN A 21 13.08 43.02 -9.14
C ASN A 21 13.99 42.97 -10.37
N ALA A 22 15.01 42.12 -10.32
CA ALA A 22 15.95 42.00 -11.43
C ALA A 22 15.13 41.61 -12.66
N ALA A 23 14.98 42.54 -13.62
CA ALA A 23 14.08 42.34 -14.74
C ALA A 23 14.55 41.10 -15.50
N CYS A 24 13.68 40.08 -15.53
CA CYS A 24 13.94 38.80 -16.18
C CYS A 24 14.57 39.03 -17.56
N SER A 25 15.81 38.60 -17.70
CA SER A 25 16.67 38.93 -18.85
C SER A 25 16.52 37.95 -20.01
N SER A 26 15.96 36.76 -19.73
CA SER A 26 15.71 35.67 -20.65
C SER A 26 14.69 34.71 -20.04
N LYS A 27 13.86 34.06 -20.85
CA LYS A 27 12.98 32.99 -20.38
C LYS A 27 13.78 31.80 -19.82
N LEU A 28 13.28 31.15 -18.77
CA LEU A 28 13.82 29.87 -18.31
C LEU A 28 13.24 28.74 -19.16
N VAL A 29 14.06 27.76 -19.52
CA VAL A 29 13.60 26.50 -20.12
C VAL A 29 13.51 25.44 -19.02
N ILE A 30 12.29 24.95 -18.77
CA ILE A 30 12.04 23.81 -17.88
C ILE A 30 12.33 22.52 -18.67
N ASP A 31 11.70 22.35 -19.83
CA ASP A 31 12.17 21.36 -20.81
C ASP A 31 11.94 21.71 -22.29
N ASP A 32 12.96 21.39 -23.11
CA ASP A 32 12.88 21.27 -24.55
C ASP A 32 12.75 19.81 -25.03
N PHE A 33 12.76 18.84 -24.11
CA PHE A 33 12.64 17.39 -24.35
C PHE A 33 13.81 16.78 -25.14
N THR A 34 14.96 17.46 -25.22
CA THR A 34 16.18 16.87 -25.81
C THR A 34 16.85 15.81 -24.92
N ARG A 35 16.54 15.79 -23.62
CA ARG A 35 17.16 14.91 -22.62
C ARG A 35 16.27 13.75 -22.13
N TRP A 36 15.02 13.68 -22.58
CA TRP A 36 14.00 12.68 -22.21
C TRP A 36 14.49 11.21 -22.21
N THR A 37 15.36 10.82 -23.15
CA THR A 37 15.91 9.44 -23.21
C THR A 37 16.83 9.08 -22.04
N SER A 38 17.11 10.02 -21.14
CA SER A 38 17.82 9.81 -19.87
C SER A 38 16.92 10.02 -18.65
N GLY A 39 15.60 10.20 -18.84
CA GLY A 39 14.64 10.53 -17.77
C GLY A 39 14.90 11.90 -17.12
N LEU A 40 15.52 12.82 -17.87
CA LEU A 40 15.90 14.15 -17.39
C LEU A 40 15.39 15.25 -18.31
N ASN A 41 15.07 16.40 -17.71
CA ASN A 41 14.73 17.64 -18.39
C ASN A 41 15.92 18.60 -18.54
N SER A 42 15.64 19.81 -19.04
CA SER A 42 16.63 20.86 -19.31
C SER A 42 17.24 21.47 -18.03
N LEU A 43 16.65 21.21 -16.86
CA LEU A 43 17.17 21.56 -15.53
C LEU A 43 17.87 20.36 -14.84
N GLU A 44 18.28 19.36 -15.60
CA GLU A 44 18.95 18.13 -15.14
C GLU A 44 18.16 17.33 -14.08
N SER A 45 16.85 17.54 -13.99
CA SER A 45 15.94 16.96 -13.00
C SER A 45 14.95 16.00 -13.67
N GLN A 46 14.23 15.16 -12.91
CA GLN A 46 13.50 14.03 -13.49
C GLN A 46 12.25 14.43 -14.29
N ASN A 47 12.04 13.78 -15.43
CA ASN A 47 10.78 13.77 -16.16
C ASN A 47 10.39 12.37 -16.65
N GLY A 48 9.09 12.14 -16.86
CA GLY A 48 8.56 10.83 -17.22
C GLY A 48 7.05 10.71 -17.08
N ASP A 49 6.58 9.48 -17.14
CA ASP A 49 5.26 9.03 -16.68
C ASP A 49 5.42 7.82 -15.74
N ASP A 50 4.34 7.44 -15.06
CA ASP A 50 4.21 6.22 -14.25
C ASP A 50 4.00 4.94 -15.09
N GLY A 51 4.11 5.05 -16.42
CA GLY A 51 3.70 4.02 -17.37
C GLY A 51 2.22 4.07 -17.74
N SER A 52 1.46 5.10 -17.30
CA SER A 52 0.05 5.28 -17.71
C SER A 52 -0.11 5.71 -19.17
N MET A 53 0.96 6.09 -19.88
CA MET A 53 0.88 6.36 -21.32
C MET A 53 0.97 5.07 -22.13
N SER A 54 0.08 4.87 -23.10
CA SER A 54 0.10 3.70 -23.99
C SER A 54 1.20 3.80 -25.05
N ALA A 55 1.70 5.01 -25.29
CA ALA A 55 2.98 5.31 -25.89
C ALA A 55 3.41 6.70 -25.42
N ILE A 56 4.70 6.91 -25.12
CA ILE A 56 5.28 8.22 -24.85
C ILE A 56 6.73 8.27 -25.34
N ALA A 57 7.07 9.32 -26.09
CA ALA A 57 8.42 9.51 -26.63
C ALA A 57 8.70 10.97 -26.98
N ALA A 58 9.90 11.46 -26.65
CA ALA A 58 10.38 12.73 -27.18
C ALA A 58 10.72 12.66 -28.67
N SER A 59 10.30 13.68 -29.44
CA SER A 59 10.64 13.81 -30.85
C SER A 59 10.56 15.26 -31.33
N ALA A 60 11.73 15.84 -31.63
CA ALA A 60 11.91 17.19 -32.18
C ALA A 60 11.33 18.32 -31.31
N GLY A 61 11.88 18.48 -30.09
CA GLY A 61 11.59 19.63 -29.22
C GLY A 61 10.30 19.50 -28.40
N ARG A 62 9.81 18.27 -28.18
CA ARG A 62 8.53 17.95 -27.52
C ARG A 62 8.45 16.47 -27.14
N VAL A 63 7.66 16.15 -26.13
CA VAL A 63 7.13 14.80 -25.88
C VAL A 63 5.84 14.58 -26.67
N VAL A 64 5.69 13.40 -27.28
CA VAL A 64 4.50 12.95 -28.01
C VAL A 64 3.98 11.71 -27.31
N PHE A 65 2.70 11.69 -26.95
CA PHE A 65 2.14 10.64 -26.09
C PHE A 65 0.69 10.29 -26.41
N ILE A 66 0.23 9.16 -25.89
CA ILE A 66 -1.12 8.62 -26.04
C ILE A 66 -1.59 8.15 -24.64
N PRO A 67 -2.50 8.85 -23.97
CA PRO A 67 -3.08 8.41 -22.69
C PRO A 67 -3.77 7.05 -22.82
N LYS A 68 -3.55 6.12 -21.87
CA LYS A 68 -4.33 4.87 -21.80
C LYS A 68 -5.79 5.17 -21.44
N ASP A 69 -5.97 5.99 -20.40
CA ASP A 69 -7.27 6.33 -19.81
C ASP A 69 -7.24 7.74 -19.19
N GLU A 70 -8.30 8.11 -18.47
CA GLU A 70 -8.50 9.45 -17.92
C GLU A 70 -7.56 9.80 -16.75
N ASN A 71 -6.97 8.79 -16.11
CA ASN A 71 -6.00 8.97 -15.02
C ASN A 71 -4.56 9.14 -15.54
N SER A 72 -4.31 8.93 -16.83
CA SER A 72 -2.95 8.97 -17.37
C SER A 72 -2.34 10.37 -17.27
N TYR A 73 -1.05 10.44 -16.93
CA TYR A 73 -0.33 11.70 -16.77
C TYR A 73 1.12 11.61 -17.25
N PHE A 74 1.78 12.75 -17.43
CA PHE A 74 3.23 12.85 -17.47
C PHE A 74 3.68 14.10 -16.70
N TYR A 75 4.89 14.06 -16.12
CA TYR A 75 5.38 15.06 -15.19
C TYR A 75 6.78 15.58 -15.54
N GLU A 76 7.00 16.81 -15.10
CA GLU A 76 8.27 17.53 -15.08
C GLU A 76 8.58 17.92 -13.64
N SER A 77 9.66 17.41 -13.06
CA SER A 77 10.14 17.81 -11.72
C SER A 77 11.44 18.59 -11.82
N PHE A 78 11.68 19.56 -10.92
CA PHE A 78 12.87 20.39 -10.98
C PHE A 78 13.26 21.04 -9.63
N GLU A 79 14.53 21.40 -9.49
CA GLU A 79 14.98 22.25 -8.38
C GLU A 79 14.11 23.51 -8.28
N CYS A 80 13.73 23.87 -7.06
CA CYS A 80 12.70 24.87 -6.79
C CYS A 80 12.99 26.25 -7.44
N GLN A 81 12.02 26.75 -8.21
CA GLN A 81 12.11 28.01 -8.94
C GLN A 81 11.33 29.14 -8.24
N PRO A 82 12.02 30.18 -7.72
CA PRO A 82 11.35 31.36 -7.18
C PRO A 82 10.95 32.31 -8.31
N ALA A 83 9.80 32.05 -8.94
CA ALA A 83 9.49 32.59 -10.26
C ALA A 83 9.17 34.09 -10.29
N VAL A 84 8.44 34.61 -9.30
CA VAL A 84 8.01 36.02 -9.23
C VAL A 84 9.16 36.92 -8.75
N THR A 85 9.96 36.45 -7.79
CA THR A 85 11.21 37.06 -7.37
C THR A 85 12.21 37.14 -8.53
N ASN A 86 12.29 36.11 -9.39
CA ASN A 86 13.08 36.12 -10.62
C ASN A 86 12.45 36.89 -11.80
N GLY A 87 11.24 37.45 -11.63
CA GLY A 87 10.58 38.31 -12.63
C GLY A 87 9.87 37.57 -13.76
N TYR A 88 9.59 36.27 -13.62
CA TYR A 88 8.69 35.53 -14.50
C TYR A 88 7.23 35.80 -14.13
N GLY A 89 6.34 35.80 -15.14
CA GLY A 89 4.90 36.09 -14.97
C GLY A 89 3.94 35.06 -15.56
N SER A 90 4.44 34.11 -16.36
CA SER A 90 3.62 33.08 -16.99
C SER A 90 4.41 31.82 -17.36
N VAL A 91 3.76 30.66 -17.30
CA VAL A 91 4.24 29.43 -17.95
C VAL A 91 3.84 29.49 -19.43
N GLU A 92 4.77 29.21 -20.35
CA GLU A 92 4.49 28.98 -21.76
C GLU A 92 4.90 27.56 -22.16
N PHE A 93 4.00 26.83 -22.82
CA PHE A 93 4.32 25.58 -23.50
C PHE A 93 3.56 25.44 -24.83
N THR A 94 4.13 24.74 -25.79
CA THR A 94 3.41 24.33 -27.00
C THR A 94 2.71 23.00 -26.73
N VAL A 95 1.47 22.87 -27.17
CA VAL A 95 0.68 21.64 -27.00
C VAL A 95 -0.19 21.38 -28.23
N GLN A 96 -0.41 20.11 -28.53
CA GLN A 96 -1.33 19.64 -29.57
C GLN A 96 -2.18 18.51 -28.98
N GLY A 97 -3.47 18.80 -28.76
CA GLY A 97 -4.48 17.81 -28.42
C GLY A 97 -5.45 17.57 -29.60
N PRO A 98 -6.30 16.54 -29.52
CA PRO A 98 -7.36 16.28 -30.48
C PRO A 98 -8.43 17.40 -30.50
N ALA A 99 -9.22 17.46 -31.57
CA ALA A 99 -10.24 18.49 -31.72
C ALA A 99 -11.35 18.32 -30.66
N GLY A 100 -11.66 19.40 -29.93
CA GLY A 100 -12.62 19.38 -28.82
C GLY A 100 -12.17 18.56 -27.61
N GLY A 101 -10.88 18.27 -27.47
CA GLY A 101 -10.32 17.69 -26.25
C GLY A 101 -10.11 18.73 -25.15
N SER A 102 -9.92 18.26 -23.92
CA SER A 102 -9.38 19.03 -22.80
C SER A 102 -8.33 18.25 -21.99
N LEU A 103 -7.48 18.97 -21.24
CA LEU A 103 -6.55 18.41 -20.26
C LEU A 103 -6.51 19.29 -19.00
N ALA A 104 -6.06 18.74 -17.89
CA ALA A 104 -5.64 19.49 -16.71
C ALA A 104 -4.13 19.74 -16.76
N PHE A 105 -3.73 20.99 -16.53
CA PHE A 105 -2.35 21.35 -16.25
C PHE A 105 -2.20 21.68 -14.76
N GLU A 106 -1.25 21.03 -14.11
CA GLU A 106 -0.96 21.16 -12.68
C GLU A 106 0.36 21.92 -12.49
N LEU A 107 0.35 22.85 -11.53
CA LEU A 107 1.54 23.51 -11.00
C LEU A 107 1.76 23.04 -9.56
N GLN A 108 2.93 22.48 -9.28
CA GLN A 108 3.30 21.96 -7.95
C GLN A 108 4.20 22.96 -7.22
N THR A 109 3.81 23.37 -6.01
CA THR A 109 4.51 24.41 -5.23
C THR A 109 4.71 24.02 -3.76
N THR A 110 5.81 24.45 -3.14
CA THR A 110 6.13 24.17 -1.72
C THR A 110 6.00 25.42 -0.84
N GLY A 111 6.32 25.32 0.45
CA GLY A 111 6.42 26.49 1.34
C GLY A 111 7.53 27.48 0.96
N GLY A 112 8.55 27.05 0.21
CA GLY A 112 9.65 27.90 -0.25
C GLY A 112 10.88 27.12 -0.74
N CYS A 113 11.68 27.73 -1.61
CA CYS A 113 12.88 27.11 -2.22
C CYS A 113 14.09 26.92 -1.29
N SER A 114 13.91 26.90 0.03
CA SER A 114 14.97 26.67 1.02
C SER A 114 14.74 25.44 1.91
N GLY A 115 13.76 24.60 1.59
CA GLY A 115 13.51 23.31 2.22
C GLY A 115 13.90 22.12 1.33
N THR A 116 13.98 20.92 1.91
CA THR A 116 14.13 19.66 1.18
C THR A 116 12.79 19.19 0.60
N SER A 117 12.78 18.75 -0.65
CA SER A 117 11.56 18.31 -1.36
C SER A 117 11.01 16.99 -0.82
N GLY A 118 9.70 16.96 -0.54
CA GLY A 118 8.96 15.76 -0.11
C GLY A 118 7.45 15.93 -0.21
N SER A 119 6.92 17.08 0.24
CA SER A 119 5.51 17.47 0.08
C SER A 119 5.37 18.70 -0.82
N TYR A 120 4.33 18.71 -1.68
CA TYR A 120 3.96 19.85 -2.52
C TYR A 120 2.44 20.08 -2.50
N ASN A 121 2.02 21.30 -2.81
CA ASN A 121 0.62 21.66 -3.05
C ASN A 121 0.40 21.75 -4.57
N SER A 122 -0.58 21.00 -5.06
CA SER A 122 -1.02 21.02 -6.46
C SER A 122 -2.04 22.13 -6.71
N SER A 123 -1.97 22.78 -7.85
CA SER A 123 -2.93 23.80 -8.27
C SER A 123 -3.14 23.75 -9.78
N TYR A 124 -4.39 23.87 -10.22
CA TYR A 124 -4.80 23.39 -11.54
C TYR A 124 -5.27 24.50 -12.48
N GLN A 125 -5.16 24.23 -13.78
CA GLN A 125 -5.73 25.00 -14.88
C GLN A 125 -6.25 24.02 -15.95
N VAL A 126 -7.55 24.04 -16.22
CA VAL A 126 -8.19 23.14 -17.20
C VAL A 126 -8.24 23.80 -18.57
N LEU A 127 -7.55 23.22 -19.54
CA LEU A 127 -7.46 23.71 -20.91
C LEU A 127 -8.44 22.95 -21.79
N SER A 128 -9.43 23.63 -22.37
CA SER A 128 -10.49 23.04 -23.21
C SER A 128 -10.42 23.45 -24.68
N ASP A 129 -11.35 22.93 -25.48
CA ASP A 129 -11.62 23.36 -26.86
C ASP A 129 -10.40 23.34 -27.80
N PHE A 130 -9.53 22.34 -27.62
CA PHE A 130 -8.36 22.13 -28.46
C PHE A 130 -8.72 22.03 -29.94
N THR A 131 -7.89 22.60 -30.82
CA THR A 131 -8.20 22.77 -32.25
C THR A 131 -7.79 21.59 -33.14
N GLY A 132 -7.19 20.53 -32.57
CA GLY A 132 -6.50 19.48 -33.35
C GLY A 132 -5.14 19.90 -33.92
N GLN A 133 -4.84 21.21 -33.94
CA GLN A 133 -3.55 21.77 -34.35
C GLN A 133 -2.67 22.03 -33.13
N ARG A 134 -1.36 22.18 -33.36
CA ARG A 134 -0.44 22.65 -32.32
C ARG A 134 -0.71 24.14 -32.05
N GLN A 135 -0.85 24.48 -30.78
CA GLN A 135 -1.03 25.83 -30.28
C GLN A 135 0.00 26.11 -29.16
N THR A 136 0.42 27.37 -29.05
CA THR A 136 1.18 27.84 -27.88
C THR A 136 0.18 28.28 -26.82
N ILE A 137 0.31 27.74 -25.62
CA ILE A 137 -0.48 28.14 -24.45
C ILE A 137 0.44 28.93 -23.52
N THR A 138 -0.04 30.10 -23.09
CA THR A 138 0.65 30.97 -22.13
C THR A 138 -0.29 31.20 -20.96
N LEU A 139 0.02 30.62 -19.79
CA LEU A 139 -0.78 30.71 -18.57
C LEU A 139 -0.15 31.73 -17.61
N PRO A 140 -0.80 32.87 -17.33
CA PRO A 140 -0.38 33.77 -16.27
C PRO A 140 -0.28 33.02 -14.94
N LEU A 141 0.77 33.27 -14.16
CA LEU A 141 0.95 32.63 -12.85
C LEU A 141 -0.24 32.96 -11.92
N GLU A 142 -0.66 34.23 -11.89
CA GLU A 142 -1.86 34.72 -11.17
C GLU A 142 -3.20 34.07 -11.57
N GLY A 143 -3.21 33.17 -12.57
CA GLY A 143 -4.41 32.49 -13.05
C GLY A 143 -4.74 31.15 -12.39
N PHE A 144 -3.89 30.60 -11.52
CA PHE A 144 -4.09 29.27 -10.92
C PHE A 144 -4.97 29.31 -9.68
N ASP A 145 -5.87 28.32 -9.55
CA ASP A 145 -6.77 28.20 -8.40
C ASP A 145 -5.99 28.09 -7.07
N ASN A 146 -6.56 28.66 -6.00
CA ASN A 146 -6.02 28.68 -4.62
C ASN A 146 -4.74 29.50 -4.38
N GLU A 147 -4.31 30.36 -5.32
CA GLU A 147 -3.15 31.26 -5.19
C GLU A 147 -1.85 30.54 -4.71
N PRO A 148 -1.35 29.54 -5.47
CA PRO A 148 -0.16 28.76 -5.09
C PRO A 148 1.11 29.62 -4.98
N ASN A 149 2.11 29.10 -4.27
CA ASN A 149 3.35 29.82 -4.01
C ASN A 149 4.25 29.88 -5.26
N TYR A 150 4.04 30.91 -6.08
CA TYR A 150 4.81 31.14 -7.32
C TYR A 150 6.30 31.38 -7.08
N ASP A 151 6.73 31.68 -5.86
CA ASP A 151 8.14 31.71 -5.47
C ASP A 151 8.66 30.37 -4.91
N ALA A 152 7.94 29.27 -5.17
CA ALA A 152 8.28 27.93 -4.72
C ALA A 152 7.89 26.80 -5.69
N ILE A 153 7.98 27.00 -7.01
CA ILE A 153 7.55 26.01 -8.01
C ILE A 153 8.57 24.86 -8.11
N VAL A 154 8.13 23.61 -7.95
CA VAL A 154 8.98 22.39 -7.98
C VAL A 154 8.59 21.38 -9.05
N GLY A 155 7.41 21.50 -9.64
CA GLY A 155 6.95 20.55 -10.66
C GLY A 155 5.78 21.06 -11.50
N MET A 156 5.56 20.38 -12.62
CA MET A 156 4.48 20.61 -13.58
C MET A 156 3.96 19.27 -14.09
N VAL A 157 2.65 19.07 -14.12
CA VAL A 157 2.02 17.80 -14.57
C VAL A 157 0.94 18.07 -15.61
N TRP A 158 0.80 17.20 -16.59
CA TRP A 158 -0.31 17.20 -17.54
C TRP A 158 -1.09 15.90 -17.38
N SER A 159 -2.37 16.00 -17.03
CA SER A 159 -3.25 14.88 -16.66
C SER A 159 -4.70 15.12 -17.13
N GLY A 160 -5.63 14.22 -16.79
CA GLY A 160 -7.07 14.46 -17.01
C GLY A 160 -7.47 14.62 -18.49
N PHE A 161 -6.83 13.86 -19.38
CA PHE A 161 -7.02 13.97 -20.82
C PHE A 161 -8.40 13.45 -21.24
N SER A 162 -9.29 14.35 -21.68
CA SER A 162 -10.69 14.02 -21.99
C SER A 162 -10.91 13.16 -23.24
N GLN A 163 -9.83 12.78 -23.93
CA GLN A 163 -9.82 11.92 -25.11
C GLN A 163 -8.56 11.05 -25.06
N THR A 164 -8.76 9.76 -24.82
CA THR A 164 -7.72 8.75 -24.57
C THR A 164 -7.56 7.83 -25.78
N GLY A 165 -6.47 7.06 -25.85
CA GLY A 165 -6.14 6.26 -27.04
C GLY A 165 -5.85 7.07 -28.32
N VAL A 166 -5.79 8.41 -28.22
CA VAL A 166 -5.47 9.35 -29.29
C VAL A 166 -4.23 10.17 -28.95
N GLN A 167 -3.50 10.62 -29.96
CA GLN A 167 -2.16 11.20 -29.78
C GLN A 167 -2.20 12.69 -29.41
N TRP A 168 -1.61 13.01 -28.26
CA TRP A 168 -1.29 14.35 -27.79
C TRP A 168 0.21 14.65 -27.96
N SER A 169 0.63 15.90 -27.76
CA SER A 169 2.05 16.24 -27.56
C SER A 169 2.22 17.56 -26.83
N VAL A 170 3.22 17.67 -25.95
CA VAL A 170 3.63 18.90 -25.24
C VAL A 170 5.11 19.17 -25.48
N GLY A 171 5.53 20.43 -25.62
CA GLY A 171 6.92 20.79 -25.90
C GLY A 171 7.29 22.23 -25.62
N ASN A 172 8.57 22.50 -25.35
CA ASN A 172 9.12 23.83 -25.03
C ASN A 172 8.45 24.44 -23.78
N VAL A 173 8.50 23.73 -22.65
CA VAL A 173 7.99 24.21 -21.36
C VAL A 173 8.94 25.28 -20.83
N THR A 174 8.45 26.50 -20.64
CA THR A 174 9.26 27.66 -20.26
C THR A 174 8.54 28.59 -19.27
N LEU A 175 9.29 29.28 -18.41
CA LEU A 175 8.80 30.43 -17.66
C LEU A 175 9.18 31.72 -18.40
N LEU A 176 8.19 32.56 -18.74
CA LEU A 176 8.39 33.81 -19.45
C LEU A 176 8.47 35.02 -18.51
N CYS A 177 9.34 35.96 -18.87
CA CYS A 177 9.46 37.26 -18.22
C CYS A 177 8.13 38.05 -18.26
N ALA A 178 7.75 38.66 -17.13
CA ALA A 178 6.56 39.52 -17.07
C ALA A 178 6.71 40.76 -17.98
N GLY A 179 6.06 40.74 -19.15
CA GLY A 179 5.97 41.90 -20.07
C GLY A 179 6.32 41.67 -21.55
N GLY A 180 6.59 40.44 -22.00
CA GLY A 180 6.83 40.12 -23.42
C GLY A 180 5.53 39.97 -24.24
N SER A 181 5.51 40.42 -25.51
CA SER A 181 4.30 40.33 -26.37
C SER A 181 4.58 39.93 -27.83
N GLY A 182 3.82 38.94 -28.34
CA GLY A 182 3.77 38.50 -29.75
C GLY A 182 4.73 37.34 -30.10
N THR A 183 4.44 36.45 -31.07
CA THR A 183 3.28 36.30 -31.98
C THR A 183 3.26 34.87 -32.59
N ALA A 184 2.09 34.33 -32.98
CA ALA A 184 1.91 32.94 -33.42
C ALA A 184 1.90 32.71 -34.97
N PRO A 185 2.26 31.49 -35.44
CA PRO A 185 1.97 31.00 -36.81
C PRO A 185 1.35 29.57 -36.89
N GLN A 186 1.00 29.10 -38.11
CA GLN A 186 0.09 27.96 -38.37
C GLN A 186 0.71 26.71 -39.07
N SER A 187 0.07 25.54 -38.88
CA SER A 187 -0.23 24.43 -39.83
C SER A 187 0.85 23.65 -40.66
N THR A 188 0.90 22.32 -40.43
CA THR A 188 0.95 21.16 -41.40
C THR A 188 2.06 20.93 -42.48
N SER A 189 2.57 19.67 -42.57
CA SER A 189 2.70 18.81 -43.81
C SER A 189 4.04 18.07 -44.18
N ILE A 190 4.18 16.79 -43.76
CA ILE A 190 4.57 15.55 -44.52
C ILE A 190 5.93 15.36 -45.30
N ALA A 191 6.78 14.41 -44.80
CA ALA A 191 7.65 13.37 -45.46
C ALA A 191 8.85 13.76 -46.42
N PRO A 192 9.74 12.85 -46.94
CA PRO A 192 9.83 11.35 -46.83
C PRO A 192 11.24 10.60 -46.75
N THR A 193 11.21 9.32 -46.33
CA THR A 193 12.01 8.10 -46.76
C THR A 193 13.55 7.84 -46.60
N ARG A 194 13.88 6.83 -45.73
CA ARG A 194 14.46 5.45 -46.01
C ARG A 194 16.00 5.14 -46.16
N SER A 195 16.40 3.93 -45.68
CA SER A 195 17.52 3.01 -46.09
C SER A 195 18.95 3.14 -45.46
N THR A 196 19.81 2.10 -45.23
CA THR A 196 19.73 0.60 -45.09
C THR A 196 21.06 -0.08 -44.61
N ILE A 197 20.98 -1.23 -43.89
CA ILE A 197 21.92 -2.42 -43.82
C ILE A 197 23.30 -2.32 -43.07
N ILE A 198 23.66 -3.05 -41.97
CA ILE A 198 24.09 -4.47 -41.62
C ILE A 198 25.60 -4.88 -41.92
N PRO A 199 26.24 -5.99 -41.38
CA PRO A 199 27.31 -5.96 -40.33
C PRO A 199 28.62 -6.78 -40.61
N SER A 200 29.44 -7.13 -39.59
CA SER A 200 30.05 -8.50 -39.40
C SER A 200 30.87 -8.72 -38.08
N THR A 201 31.24 -9.99 -37.80
CA THR A 201 31.79 -10.60 -36.54
C THR A 201 33.30 -10.96 -36.58
N THR A 202 34.02 -11.46 -35.55
CA THR A 202 34.15 -12.91 -35.10
C THR A 202 35.12 -13.19 -33.90
N SER A 203 35.04 -14.41 -33.30
CA SER A 203 35.86 -15.07 -32.22
C SER A 203 37.37 -15.38 -32.55
N ARG A 204 38.27 -16.02 -31.75
CA ARG A 204 38.28 -17.18 -30.77
C ARG A 204 39.61 -17.15 -29.93
N SER A 205 40.23 -18.11 -29.17
CA SER A 205 40.19 -19.57 -28.80
C SER A 205 41.27 -19.86 -27.67
N THR A 206 41.58 -21.03 -27.03
CA THR A 206 40.88 -22.21 -26.39
C THR A 206 41.88 -23.20 -25.69
N THR A 207 41.55 -23.79 -24.51
CA THR A 207 41.89 -25.18 -23.99
C THR A 207 43.33 -25.63 -23.55
N PRO A 208 43.57 -26.84 -22.93
CA PRO A 208 43.01 -27.48 -21.69
C PRO A 208 44.11 -28.20 -20.80
N PRO A 209 43.84 -29.04 -19.75
CA PRO A 209 43.44 -30.48 -19.85
C PRO A 209 42.50 -31.02 -18.71
N VAL A 210 42.45 -32.34 -18.45
CA VAL A 210 41.29 -33.11 -17.87
C VAL A 210 41.62 -34.03 -16.67
N ILE A 211 40.67 -34.23 -15.74
CA ILE A 211 40.50 -35.42 -14.84
C ILE A 211 38.99 -35.81 -14.78
N THR A 212 38.66 -37.07 -14.47
CA THR A 212 37.30 -37.68 -14.55
C THR A 212 36.60 -37.88 -13.19
N SER A 213 35.25 -37.85 -13.19
CA SER A 213 34.40 -38.42 -12.11
C SER A 213 32.98 -38.76 -12.63
N GLN A 214 32.06 -39.21 -11.75
CA GLN A 214 30.72 -39.72 -12.10
C GLN A 214 29.74 -38.61 -12.59
N PRO A 215 28.68 -38.97 -13.35
CA PRO A 215 27.59 -38.03 -13.64
C PRO A 215 26.82 -37.70 -12.36
N ALA A 216 27.00 -36.47 -11.86
CA ALA A 216 26.32 -35.99 -10.66
C ALA A 216 24.83 -35.69 -10.94
N THR A 217 23.94 -36.26 -10.14
CA THR A 217 22.52 -35.88 -10.12
C THR A 217 22.33 -34.63 -9.26
N CYS A 218 22.20 -33.48 -9.93
CA CYS A 218 21.69 -32.26 -9.31
C CYS A 218 20.24 -32.41 -8.82
N PRO A 219 19.81 -31.58 -7.83
CA PRO A 219 18.39 -31.33 -7.59
C PRO A 219 17.82 -30.41 -8.69
N ASN A 220 16.48 -30.37 -8.81
CA ASN A 220 15.81 -29.29 -9.54
C ASN A 220 16.14 -27.93 -8.89
N LEU A 221 16.19 -26.87 -9.69
CA LEU A 221 16.23 -25.50 -9.19
C LEU A 221 14.84 -24.87 -9.33
N LEU A 222 14.29 -24.43 -8.20
CA LEU A 222 13.02 -23.72 -8.17
C LEU A 222 13.12 -22.39 -8.94
N ILE A 223 12.08 -22.07 -9.69
CA ILE A 223 11.84 -20.75 -10.29
C ILE A 223 10.76 -20.05 -9.46
N ASP A 224 9.57 -20.64 -9.39
CA ASP A 224 8.45 -20.14 -8.59
C ASP A 224 7.60 -21.33 -8.09
N ASP A 225 7.32 -21.36 -6.79
CA ASP A 225 6.42 -22.34 -6.14
C ASP A 225 5.04 -21.77 -5.81
N TRP A 226 4.75 -20.52 -6.18
CA TRP A 226 3.47 -19.85 -5.93
C TRP A 226 3.03 -19.93 -4.45
N GLU A 227 3.99 -19.66 -3.55
CA GLU A 227 3.84 -19.82 -2.10
C GLU A 227 2.78 -18.90 -1.48
N SER A 228 2.67 -17.65 -1.96
CA SER A 228 1.85 -16.60 -1.38
C SER A 228 1.42 -15.57 -2.43
N GLN A 229 0.19 -15.07 -2.31
CA GLN A 229 -0.35 -13.99 -3.13
C GLN A 229 0.42 -12.68 -2.91
N SER A 230 0.79 -12.35 -1.67
CA SER A 230 1.55 -11.14 -1.33
C SER A 230 2.90 -11.11 -2.05
N ARG A 231 3.58 -12.27 -2.12
CA ARG A 231 4.87 -12.42 -2.79
C ARG A 231 4.82 -12.03 -4.28
N LEU A 232 3.68 -12.32 -4.93
CA LEU A 232 3.47 -12.04 -6.35
C LEU A 232 2.83 -10.68 -6.63
N THR A 233 1.93 -10.18 -5.77
CA THR A 233 1.11 -8.98 -6.08
C THR A 233 1.31 -7.78 -5.16
N PHE A 234 2.16 -7.90 -4.13
CA PHE A 234 2.65 -6.75 -3.35
C PHE A 234 4.16 -6.55 -3.54
N LEU A 235 4.92 -7.65 -3.67
CA LEU A 235 6.38 -7.63 -3.81
C LEU A 235 6.90 -7.91 -5.23
N GLY A 236 6.05 -8.46 -6.10
CA GLY A 236 6.38 -8.76 -7.50
C GLY A 236 7.57 -9.71 -7.69
N TYR A 237 7.78 -10.73 -6.84
CA TYR A 237 8.93 -11.65 -6.98
C TYR A 237 8.61 -13.15 -6.82
N ASN A 238 9.45 -13.98 -7.44
CA ASN A 238 9.34 -15.45 -7.47
C ASN A 238 10.17 -16.16 -6.38
N GLY A 239 10.17 -17.49 -6.41
CA GLY A 239 10.98 -18.35 -5.54
C GLY A 239 12.52 -18.20 -5.70
N MET A 240 12.99 -17.42 -6.68
CA MET A 240 14.40 -17.01 -6.84
C MET A 240 14.69 -15.60 -6.30
N GLN A 241 13.70 -14.90 -5.72
CA GLN A 241 13.77 -13.47 -5.37
C GLN A 241 14.08 -12.58 -6.58
N GLN A 242 13.51 -12.91 -7.75
CA GLN A 242 13.63 -12.17 -9.01
C GLN A 242 12.23 -11.79 -9.50
N ALA A 243 12.11 -10.73 -10.31
CA ALA A 243 10.81 -10.13 -10.60
C ALA A 243 9.86 -11.12 -11.33
N SER A 244 8.61 -11.17 -10.87
CA SER A 244 7.56 -12.09 -11.31
C SER A 244 6.24 -11.33 -11.24
N SER A 245 5.57 -11.12 -12.37
CA SER A 245 4.39 -10.25 -12.49
C SER A 245 3.73 -10.39 -13.88
N ASP A 246 2.64 -9.68 -14.10
CA ASP A 246 2.27 -9.13 -15.41
C ASP A 246 2.52 -7.60 -15.46
N ASP A 247 2.07 -6.96 -16.53
CA ASP A 247 1.94 -5.51 -16.70
C ASP A 247 0.50 -5.01 -16.47
N ALA A 248 -0.20 -5.63 -15.51
CA ALA A 248 -1.65 -5.50 -15.28
C ALA A 248 -2.56 -5.91 -16.47
N THR A 249 -2.04 -6.62 -17.48
CA THR A 249 -2.86 -7.15 -18.58
C THR A 249 -3.67 -8.39 -18.22
N MET A 250 -3.41 -9.07 -17.10
CA MET A 250 -4.23 -10.15 -16.57
C MET A 250 -5.45 -9.60 -15.79
N ALA A 251 -6.65 -9.99 -16.19
CA ALA A 251 -7.89 -9.63 -15.51
C ALA A 251 -7.96 -10.15 -14.06
N SER A 252 -7.19 -11.20 -13.72
CA SER A 252 -6.85 -11.53 -12.33
C SER A 252 -5.66 -12.50 -12.27
N ILE A 253 -4.77 -12.28 -11.30
CA ILE A 253 -3.71 -13.22 -10.88
C ILE A 253 -4.03 -13.70 -9.46
N VAL A 254 -4.36 -14.98 -9.32
CA VAL A 254 -4.79 -15.56 -8.02
C VAL A 254 -3.93 -16.75 -7.64
N VAL A 255 -3.24 -16.66 -6.50
CA VAL A 255 -2.37 -17.68 -5.92
C VAL A 255 -3.12 -18.47 -4.84
N SER A 256 -3.07 -19.81 -4.91
CA SER A 256 -3.69 -20.70 -3.92
C SER A 256 -3.07 -22.11 -4.02
N ASP A 257 -2.74 -22.75 -2.89
CA ASP A 257 -2.27 -24.15 -2.82
C ASP A 257 -1.08 -24.45 -3.77
N HIS A 258 -0.05 -23.58 -3.73
CA HIS A 258 1.10 -23.64 -4.63
C HIS A 258 0.69 -23.67 -6.12
N ARG A 259 -0.37 -22.94 -6.48
CA ARG A 259 -0.80 -22.69 -7.87
C ARG A 259 -1.03 -21.22 -8.09
N VAL A 260 -0.69 -20.71 -9.27
CA VAL A 260 -1.21 -19.42 -9.77
C VAL A 260 -2.24 -19.66 -10.87
N MET A 261 -3.40 -19.02 -10.77
CA MET A 261 -4.40 -18.91 -11.82
C MET A 261 -4.17 -17.59 -12.56
N LEU A 262 -3.72 -17.70 -13.80
CA LEU A 262 -3.58 -16.58 -14.72
C LEU A 262 -4.87 -16.47 -15.55
N SER A 263 -5.60 -15.37 -15.38
CA SER A 263 -6.81 -15.08 -16.13
C SER A 263 -6.55 -13.89 -17.06
N PRO A 264 -6.38 -14.12 -18.38
CA PRO A 264 -6.09 -13.06 -19.32
C PRO A 264 -7.31 -12.13 -19.51
N THR A 265 -7.06 -10.86 -19.78
CA THR A 265 -8.07 -9.92 -20.27
C THR A 265 -8.36 -10.16 -21.76
N ASN A 266 -7.32 -10.48 -22.54
CA ASN A 266 -7.40 -10.72 -23.99
C ASN A 266 -6.19 -11.56 -24.47
N SER A 267 -5.98 -11.67 -25.79
CA SER A 267 -4.85 -12.42 -26.38
C SER A 267 -3.47 -11.88 -26.01
N ASP A 268 -3.39 -10.58 -25.75
CA ASP A 268 -2.16 -9.81 -25.62
C ASP A 268 -1.68 -9.82 -24.16
N SER A 269 -2.52 -10.32 -23.24
CA SER A 269 -2.20 -10.57 -21.85
C SER A 269 -1.03 -11.53 -21.69
N TYR A 270 -0.02 -11.13 -20.91
CA TYR A 270 1.12 -11.97 -20.58
C TYR A 270 1.41 -12.04 -19.08
N PHE A 271 2.28 -12.95 -18.70
CA PHE A 271 2.83 -13.07 -17.35
C PHE A 271 4.29 -13.51 -17.45
N TYR A 272 5.17 -13.02 -16.58
CA TYR A 272 6.60 -13.28 -16.62
C TYR A 272 7.20 -13.66 -15.26
N SER A 273 8.37 -14.31 -15.30
CA SER A 273 9.17 -14.68 -14.12
C SER A 273 10.66 -14.67 -14.48
N GLN A 274 11.46 -13.89 -13.77
CA GLN A 274 12.90 -13.70 -13.99
C GLN A 274 13.80 -14.75 -13.32
N PHE A 275 15.05 -14.85 -13.77
CA PHE A 275 16.05 -15.81 -13.30
C PHE A 275 17.36 -15.17 -12.79
N GLY A 276 17.52 -13.85 -12.91
CA GLY A 276 18.75 -13.15 -12.48
C GLY A 276 19.99 -13.43 -13.34
N CYS A 277 19.80 -13.70 -14.65
CA CYS A 277 20.84 -14.11 -15.59
C CYS A 277 21.51 -15.45 -15.20
N LEU A 278 20.76 -16.54 -15.34
CA LEU A 278 21.14 -17.88 -14.93
C LEU A 278 21.86 -18.67 -16.03
N ASN A 279 22.98 -19.30 -15.67
CA ASN A 279 23.60 -20.33 -16.48
C ASN A 279 23.02 -21.71 -16.13
N THR A 280 22.42 -22.36 -17.12
CA THR A 280 21.82 -23.70 -17.03
C THR A 280 22.58 -24.77 -17.81
N GLU A 281 23.61 -24.38 -18.58
CA GLU A 281 24.37 -25.23 -19.48
C GLU A 281 25.01 -26.42 -18.73
N ASN A 282 24.95 -27.61 -19.33
CA ASN A 282 25.47 -28.87 -18.76
C ASN A 282 24.89 -29.26 -17.37
N LYS A 283 23.86 -28.56 -16.87
CA LYS A 283 23.26 -28.80 -15.54
C LYS A 283 21.76 -29.10 -15.60
N TYR A 284 20.98 -28.29 -16.32
CA TYR A 284 19.53 -28.46 -16.46
C TYR A 284 19.14 -28.70 -17.92
N GLY A 285 18.22 -29.60 -18.18
CA GLY A 285 17.80 -29.94 -19.56
C GLY A 285 16.66 -29.07 -20.10
N GLY A 286 15.96 -28.37 -19.22
CA GLY A 286 14.78 -27.57 -19.54
C GLY A 286 13.98 -27.21 -18.28
N ILE A 287 12.73 -26.81 -18.48
CA ILE A 287 11.81 -26.40 -17.42
C ILE A 287 10.60 -27.36 -17.35
N SER A 288 10.12 -27.62 -16.14
CA SER A 288 8.92 -28.40 -15.84
C SER A 288 8.02 -27.67 -14.84
N PHE A 289 6.69 -27.81 -15.04
CA PHE A 289 5.64 -27.33 -14.14
C PHE A 289 4.34 -28.10 -14.39
N ARG A 290 3.42 -28.07 -13.43
CA ARG A 290 2.05 -28.55 -13.65
C ARG A 290 1.21 -27.50 -14.35
N VAL A 291 0.31 -27.94 -15.24
CA VAL A 291 -0.72 -27.09 -15.85
C VAL A 291 -2.08 -27.75 -15.75
N ARG A 292 -3.10 -26.97 -15.40
CA ARG A 292 -4.53 -27.31 -15.49
C ARG A 292 -5.24 -26.20 -16.28
N ALA A 293 -5.67 -26.53 -17.49
CA ALA A 293 -6.41 -25.62 -18.37
C ALA A 293 -7.60 -26.35 -19.03
N ALA A 294 -8.58 -25.57 -19.52
CA ALA A 294 -9.77 -26.12 -20.16
C ALA A 294 -9.44 -26.85 -21.48
N ARG A 295 -10.33 -27.73 -21.94
CA ARG A 295 -10.12 -28.47 -23.20
C ARG A 295 -10.04 -27.51 -24.39
N GLY A 296 -8.92 -27.54 -25.11
CA GLY A 296 -8.68 -26.69 -26.27
C GLY A 296 -8.07 -25.32 -25.94
N THR A 297 -7.73 -25.04 -24.68
CA THR A 297 -6.92 -23.86 -24.32
C THR A 297 -5.56 -23.91 -25.01
N THR A 298 -5.03 -22.75 -25.35
CA THR A 298 -3.70 -22.54 -25.91
C THR A 298 -3.07 -21.32 -25.25
N PHE A 299 -1.75 -21.33 -25.15
CA PHE A 299 -0.91 -20.17 -24.86
C PHE A 299 0.46 -20.38 -25.54
N ALA A 300 1.31 -19.37 -25.49
CA ALA A 300 2.71 -19.46 -25.88
C ALA A 300 3.64 -19.38 -24.66
N VAL A 301 4.82 -19.96 -24.80
CA VAL A 301 5.91 -19.90 -23.83
C VAL A 301 7.10 -19.22 -24.50
N THR A 302 7.69 -18.23 -23.84
CA THR A 302 8.86 -17.51 -24.34
C THR A 302 10.00 -17.60 -23.33
N LEU A 303 11.20 -17.91 -23.80
CA LEU A 303 12.44 -17.78 -23.01
C LEU A 303 13.19 -16.52 -23.45
N ALA A 304 13.61 -15.71 -22.49
CA ALA A 304 14.57 -14.63 -22.72
C ALA A 304 15.97 -15.00 -22.20
N TYR A 305 16.96 -14.46 -22.89
CA TYR A 305 18.36 -14.48 -22.51
C TYR A 305 19.01 -13.15 -22.93
N THR A 306 20.15 -12.81 -22.35
CA THR A 306 20.92 -11.60 -22.71
C THR A 306 22.30 -11.99 -23.23
N GLU A 307 22.97 -11.14 -24.00
CA GLU A 307 24.35 -11.41 -24.43
C GLU A 307 25.36 -11.27 -23.28
N THR A 308 25.06 -10.39 -22.31
CA THR A 308 25.87 -10.09 -21.12
C THR A 308 24.95 -9.80 -19.93
N CYS A 309 25.16 -10.43 -18.77
CA CYS A 309 24.34 -10.17 -17.58
C CYS A 309 24.43 -8.69 -17.17
N GLY A 310 23.27 -8.05 -16.93
CA GLY A 310 23.18 -6.60 -16.70
C GLY A 310 23.14 -5.75 -17.97
N SER A 311 22.74 -6.31 -19.12
CA SER A 311 22.44 -5.60 -20.36
C SER A 311 20.93 -5.59 -20.63
N ASP A 312 20.37 -4.38 -20.82
CA ASP A 312 18.95 -4.10 -21.09
C ASP A 312 18.43 -4.69 -22.42
N LYS A 313 19.30 -5.34 -23.20
CA LYS A 313 18.98 -5.99 -24.48
C LYS A 313 18.81 -7.49 -24.28
N GLU A 314 17.58 -7.90 -24.00
CA GLU A 314 17.17 -9.30 -24.07
C GLU A 314 16.94 -9.76 -25.52
N GLN A 315 17.08 -11.07 -25.73
CA GLN A 315 16.68 -11.79 -26.93
C GLN A 315 15.66 -12.87 -26.52
N THR A 316 14.51 -12.89 -27.19
CA THR A 316 13.36 -13.74 -26.86
C THR A 316 13.15 -14.82 -27.92
N ILE A 317 12.89 -16.06 -27.51
CA ILE A 317 12.45 -17.15 -28.41
C ILE A 317 11.15 -17.75 -27.86
N THR A 318 10.13 -17.81 -28.72
CA THR A 318 8.78 -18.25 -28.38
C THR A 318 8.46 -19.63 -28.99
N GLN A 319 7.66 -20.42 -28.29
CA GLN A 319 7.04 -21.66 -28.78
C GLN A 319 5.59 -21.72 -28.31
N SER A 320 4.64 -21.95 -29.22
CA SER A 320 3.26 -22.21 -28.83
C SER A 320 3.11 -23.57 -28.13
N THR A 321 2.14 -23.69 -27.23
CA THR A 321 1.70 -24.98 -26.67
C THR A 321 1.40 -26.04 -27.73
N SER A 322 0.93 -25.63 -28.92
CA SER A 322 0.73 -26.51 -30.08
C SER A 322 2.04 -27.06 -30.67
N GLU A 323 3.08 -26.23 -30.80
CA GLU A 323 4.41 -26.66 -31.29
C GLU A 323 5.14 -27.53 -30.26
N LEU A 324 4.97 -27.23 -28.97
CA LEU A 324 5.37 -28.08 -27.85
C LEU A 324 4.54 -29.39 -27.74
N LYS A 325 3.48 -29.54 -28.56
CA LYS A 325 2.56 -30.70 -28.63
C LYS A 325 1.78 -30.95 -27.34
N TRP A 326 1.54 -29.89 -26.57
CA TRP A 326 0.74 -29.94 -25.35
C TRP A 326 -0.75 -29.92 -25.71
N ALA A 327 -1.54 -30.72 -25.01
CA ALA A 327 -2.99 -30.74 -25.13
C ALA A 327 -3.61 -30.84 -23.74
N PHE A 328 -4.59 -29.98 -23.46
CA PHE A 328 -5.29 -29.90 -22.18
C PHE A 328 -6.71 -30.46 -22.31
N ASP A 329 -7.25 -30.99 -21.20
CA ASP A 329 -8.57 -31.62 -21.15
C ASP A 329 -9.38 -31.29 -19.89
N GLY A 330 -8.93 -30.32 -19.09
CA GLY A 330 -9.49 -29.96 -17.79
C GLY A 330 -8.78 -30.58 -16.58
N THR A 331 -7.92 -31.59 -16.78
CA THR A 331 -7.16 -32.23 -15.68
C THR A 331 -5.76 -31.64 -15.53
N GLU A 332 -5.22 -31.65 -14.29
CA GLU A 332 -3.87 -31.18 -14.01
C GLU A 332 -2.83 -32.25 -14.37
N LYS A 333 -1.83 -31.88 -15.17
CA LYS A 333 -0.72 -32.77 -15.58
C LYS A 333 0.61 -32.05 -15.48
N LEU A 334 1.69 -32.82 -15.33
CA LEU A 334 3.05 -32.33 -15.50
C LEU A 334 3.31 -32.07 -16.99
N TYR A 335 3.71 -30.84 -17.31
CA TYR A 335 4.22 -30.46 -18.63
C TYR A 335 5.68 -30.01 -18.51
N SER A 336 6.41 -30.08 -19.61
CA SER A 336 7.84 -29.78 -19.65
C SER A 336 8.29 -29.52 -21.08
N PHE A 337 9.31 -28.69 -21.24
CA PHE A 337 10.02 -28.53 -22.50
C PHE A 337 11.54 -28.61 -22.27
N PRO A 338 12.30 -29.28 -23.14
CA PRO A 338 13.75 -29.16 -23.15
C PRO A 338 14.15 -27.83 -23.78
N PHE A 339 15.31 -27.27 -23.40
CA PHE A 339 15.83 -26.06 -24.04
C PHE A 339 16.06 -26.24 -25.55
N SER A 340 16.29 -27.47 -26.01
CA SER A 340 16.41 -27.79 -27.45
C SER A 340 15.12 -27.63 -28.27
N ALA A 341 13.97 -27.37 -27.65
CA ALA A 341 12.77 -26.89 -28.37
C ALA A 341 12.91 -25.42 -28.82
N PHE A 342 13.69 -24.62 -28.09
CA PHE A 342 13.89 -23.19 -28.32
C PHE A 342 15.14 -22.97 -29.17
N THR A 343 15.03 -23.24 -30.47
CA THR A 343 16.15 -23.26 -31.41
C THR A 343 16.85 -21.90 -31.50
N GLY A 344 18.01 -21.78 -30.84
CA GLY A 344 18.84 -20.57 -30.81
C GLY A 344 19.07 -19.96 -29.43
N VAL A 345 18.40 -20.47 -28.37
CA VAL A 345 18.47 -19.88 -27.02
C VAL A 345 19.86 -20.03 -26.38
N ASP A 346 20.40 -18.96 -25.79
CA ASP A 346 21.64 -19.03 -24.98
C ASP A 346 21.32 -19.50 -23.56
N THR A 347 21.44 -20.81 -23.33
CA THR A 347 21.23 -21.44 -22.01
C THR A 347 22.26 -21.01 -20.96
N THR A 348 23.32 -20.29 -21.32
CA THR A 348 24.33 -19.79 -20.37
C THR A 348 23.91 -18.51 -19.66
N LYS A 349 22.88 -17.79 -20.14
CA LYS A 349 22.47 -16.45 -19.68
C LYS A 349 20.96 -16.24 -19.75
N LEU A 350 20.17 -17.24 -19.37
CA LEU A 350 18.70 -17.13 -19.35
C LEU A 350 18.28 -16.07 -18.32
N THR A 351 17.46 -15.12 -18.73
CA THR A 351 17.03 -14.00 -17.87
C THR A 351 15.58 -14.11 -17.44
N MET A 352 14.69 -14.68 -18.25
CA MET A 352 13.25 -14.71 -17.98
C MET A 352 12.52 -15.85 -18.71
N ILE A 353 11.37 -16.25 -18.16
CA ILE A 353 10.31 -16.96 -18.88
C ILE A 353 9.04 -16.09 -18.91
N TYR A 354 8.37 -16.05 -20.05
CA TYR A 354 7.06 -15.42 -20.22
C TYR A 354 6.04 -16.46 -20.69
N PHE A 355 4.76 -16.20 -20.39
CA PHE A 355 3.59 -16.86 -20.96
C PHE A 355 2.69 -15.80 -21.60
N SER A 356 2.23 -16.01 -22.82
CA SER A 356 1.44 -15.05 -23.63
C SER A 356 0.39 -15.79 -24.49
N ASP A 357 -0.36 -15.07 -25.34
CA ASP A 357 -1.25 -15.66 -26.35
C ASP A 357 -2.34 -16.58 -25.78
N PHE A 358 -2.79 -16.29 -24.56
CA PHE A 358 -3.77 -17.12 -23.84
C PHE A 358 -5.16 -17.05 -24.49
N SER A 359 -5.67 -18.19 -24.95
CA SER A 359 -7.07 -18.29 -25.44
C SER A 359 -8.10 -18.55 -24.33
N ALA A 360 -7.65 -18.87 -23.12
CA ALA A 360 -8.45 -18.94 -21.90
C ALA A 360 -7.56 -18.92 -20.66
N ALA A 361 -8.14 -18.69 -19.48
CA ALA A 361 -7.45 -18.79 -18.20
C ALA A 361 -6.84 -20.18 -17.96
N ALA A 362 -5.67 -20.21 -17.34
CA ALA A 362 -4.91 -21.43 -17.05
C ALA A 362 -4.27 -21.38 -15.65
N VAL A 363 -4.17 -22.55 -15.02
CA VAL A 363 -3.59 -22.70 -13.68
C VAL A 363 -2.24 -23.39 -13.78
N PHE A 364 -1.20 -22.76 -13.24
CA PHE A 364 0.18 -23.20 -13.24
C PHE A 364 0.59 -23.66 -11.84
N GLY A 365 1.35 -24.74 -11.74
CA GLY A 365 1.96 -25.20 -10.49
C GLY A 365 3.47 -24.92 -10.41
N PRO A 366 4.15 -25.45 -9.39
CA PRO A 366 5.54 -25.10 -9.11
C PRO A 366 6.43 -25.35 -10.31
N MET A 367 7.17 -24.31 -10.68
CA MET A 367 7.98 -24.22 -11.87
C MET A 367 9.45 -24.34 -11.51
N SER A 368 10.16 -25.23 -12.21
CA SER A 368 11.55 -25.53 -11.90
C SER A 368 12.36 -25.92 -13.13
N PHE A 369 13.66 -25.63 -13.08
CA PHE A 369 14.63 -26.24 -13.97
C PHE A 369 14.87 -27.68 -13.56
N TYR A 370 14.60 -28.65 -14.44
CA TYR A 370 14.81 -30.07 -14.16
C TYR A 370 16.26 -30.50 -14.42
N CYS A 371 16.81 -31.33 -13.54
CA CYS A 371 18.22 -31.71 -13.59
C CYS A 371 18.51 -32.69 -14.75
N GLY A 372 19.58 -32.41 -15.50
CA GLY A 372 20.01 -33.27 -16.61
C GLY A 372 18.93 -33.43 -17.68
N SER A 373 18.95 -34.55 -18.41
CA SER A 373 18.03 -34.81 -19.52
C SER A 373 16.71 -35.49 -19.14
N ALA A 374 16.54 -35.89 -17.87
CA ALA A 374 15.33 -36.55 -17.39
C ALA A 374 14.35 -35.53 -16.80
N VAL A 375 13.11 -35.51 -17.27
CA VAL A 375 12.07 -34.62 -16.74
C VAL A 375 11.70 -35.06 -15.32
N SER A 376 11.92 -34.17 -14.36
CA SER A 376 11.54 -34.29 -12.95
C SER A 376 10.67 -33.10 -12.53
N GLU A 377 9.71 -33.36 -11.65
CA GLU A 377 8.84 -32.33 -11.06
C GLU A 377 9.48 -31.77 -9.77
N TYR A 378 9.40 -30.45 -9.57
CA TYR A 378 9.56 -29.89 -8.23
C TYR A 378 8.25 -30.09 -7.47
N THR A 379 8.25 -31.01 -6.52
CA THR A 379 7.19 -31.09 -5.50
C THR A 379 7.52 -30.11 -4.39
N ALA A 380 6.66 -29.11 -4.18
CA ALA A 380 6.69 -28.29 -2.97
C ALA A 380 6.70 -29.20 -1.73
N PRO A 381 7.41 -28.83 -0.64
CA PRO A 381 7.32 -29.57 0.62
C PRO A 381 5.86 -29.74 1.01
N ALA A 382 5.45 -30.95 1.42
CA ALA A 382 4.12 -31.14 1.97
C ALA A 382 3.99 -30.25 3.21
N GLY A 383 3.26 -29.15 3.08
CA GLY A 383 3.19 -28.10 4.10
C GLY A 383 2.82 -28.69 5.45
N SER A 384 3.40 -28.18 6.52
CA SER A 384 3.10 -28.59 7.90
C SER A 384 1.74 -28.03 8.37
N SER A 385 0.70 -28.23 7.56
CA SER A 385 -0.70 -27.88 7.79
C SER A 385 -1.38 -28.81 8.81
N THR A 386 -0.64 -29.17 9.86
CA THR A 386 -1.21 -29.73 11.10
C THR A 386 -1.92 -28.65 11.92
N SER A 387 -2.75 -27.83 11.27
CA SER A 387 -3.90 -27.21 11.93
C SER A 387 -4.82 -28.36 12.38
N PRO A 388 -5.08 -28.54 13.68
CA PRO A 388 -5.95 -29.61 14.14
C PRO A 388 -7.35 -29.47 13.53
N PRO A 389 -8.02 -30.57 13.15
CA PRO A 389 -9.39 -30.49 12.65
C PRO A 389 -10.32 -29.98 13.75
N ILE A 390 -10.64 -28.69 13.72
CA ILE A 390 -11.46 -28.02 14.74
C ILE A 390 -12.83 -28.70 14.78
N THR A 391 -13.12 -29.37 15.89
CA THR A 391 -14.31 -30.17 16.05
C THR A 391 -15.54 -29.27 16.17
N ARG A 392 -16.53 -29.50 15.29
CA ARG A 392 -17.76 -28.70 15.23
C ARG A 392 -18.65 -28.98 16.44
N SER A 393 -18.46 -28.23 17.51
CA SER A 393 -19.34 -28.19 18.68
C SER A 393 -20.09 -26.87 18.73
N THR A 394 -21.42 -26.92 18.80
CA THR A 394 -22.29 -25.73 18.96
C THR A 394 -22.72 -25.59 20.42
N THR A 395 -22.36 -24.48 21.05
CA THR A 395 -22.89 -24.09 22.36
C THR A 395 -24.37 -23.68 22.28
N SER A 396 -25.09 -23.83 23.38
CA SER A 396 -26.47 -23.35 23.52
C SER A 396 -26.50 -21.93 24.07
N ALA A 397 -27.46 -21.12 23.61
CA ALA A 397 -27.61 -19.74 24.04
C ALA A 397 -28.24 -19.65 25.46
N PRO A 398 -27.64 -18.90 26.41
CA PRO A 398 -28.16 -18.77 27.78
C PRO A 398 -28.80 -17.41 28.07
N VAL A 399 -29.82 -17.44 28.96
CA VAL A 399 -30.56 -16.31 29.55
C VAL A 399 -31.49 -15.56 28.57
N PRO A 400 -32.80 -15.38 28.90
CA PRO A 400 -33.70 -14.56 28.08
C PRO A 400 -33.28 -13.08 28.14
N ALA A 401 -33.10 -12.47 26.97
CA ALA A 401 -32.77 -11.06 26.83
C ALA A 401 -33.99 -10.14 27.06
N ALA A 402 -33.72 -8.87 27.31
CA ALA A 402 -34.71 -7.81 27.19
C ALA A 402 -35.19 -7.68 25.73
N LYS A 403 -36.45 -7.25 25.55
CA LYS A 403 -37.08 -7.13 24.23
C LYS A 403 -36.25 -6.25 23.31
N GLY A 404 -35.96 -6.78 22.11
CA GLY A 404 -35.17 -6.12 21.07
C GLY A 404 -35.65 -4.72 20.62
N PHE A 405 -34.73 -3.96 20.03
CA PHE A 405 -34.92 -2.59 19.55
C PHE A 405 -34.17 -2.36 18.22
N VAL A 406 -34.72 -1.49 17.36
CA VAL A 406 -34.07 -1.10 16.09
C VAL A 406 -32.99 -0.07 16.39
N ILE A 407 -31.78 -0.30 15.86
CA ILE A 407 -30.67 0.65 15.87
C ILE A 407 -30.82 1.57 14.65
N ASP A 408 -31.03 0.97 13.47
CA ASP A 408 -31.06 1.66 12.19
C ASP A 408 -32.09 1.07 11.23
N ASP A 409 -32.78 1.96 10.50
CA ASP A 409 -33.67 1.63 9.38
C ASP A 409 -33.34 2.45 8.11
N PHE A 410 -32.22 3.18 8.12
CA PHE A 410 -31.67 3.93 6.97
C PHE A 410 -32.68 4.88 6.29
N ALA A 411 -33.64 5.40 7.06
CA ALA A 411 -34.61 6.39 6.60
C ALA A 411 -34.08 7.85 6.61
N ASN A 412 -32.92 8.06 7.23
CA ASN A 412 -32.15 9.30 7.25
C ASN A 412 -30.68 8.96 6.88
N THR A 413 -29.89 9.98 6.52
CA THR A 413 -28.50 9.91 6.07
C THR A 413 -27.48 10.36 7.12
N GLU A 414 -27.94 11.06 8.17
CA GLU A 414 -27.09 11.66 9.22
C GLU A 414 -27.32 11.03 10.62
N THR A 415 -28.48 10.40 10.83
CA THR A 415 -28.88 9.80 12.11
C THR A 415 -29.62 8.50 11.93
N ASN A 416 -29.37 7.55 12.83
CA ASN A 416 -30.03 6.25 12.85
C ASN A 416 -31.45 6.31 13.47
N ALA A 417 -32.09 5.15 13.67
CA ALA A 417 -33.46 5.05 14.17
C ALA A 417 -33.62 5.42 15.67
N LEU A 418 -32.51 5.62 16.39
CA LEU A 418 -32.48 6.14 17.75
C LEU A 418 -32.38 7.68 17.80
N GLY A 419 -32.09 8.32 16.66
CA GLY A 419 -31.77 9.76 16.58
C GLY A 419 -30.32 10.09 16.92
N GLU A 420 -29.45 9.07 17.06
CA GLU A 420 -28.01 9.20 17.30
C GLU A 420 -27.26 9.17 15.96
N TRP A 421 -26.02 9.68 15.94
CA TRP A 421 -25.24 9.81 14.70
C TRP A 421 -24.90 8.46 14.06
N HIS A 422 -24.96 8.44 12.72
CA HIS A 422 -24.31 7.41 11.90
C HIS A 422 -23.54 8.04 10.74
N GLY A 423 -22.54 7.33 10.21
CA GLY A 423 -21.70 7.84 9.15
C GLY A 423 -20.45 7.00 8.96
N GLY A 424 -19.81 7.13 7.80
CA GLY A 424 -18.53 6.49 7.51
C GLY A 424 -17.47 7.53 7.16
N ASP A 425 -16.24 7.07 7.10
CA ASP A 425 -15.08 7.93 6.84
C ASP A 425 -15.19 8.57 5.43
N GLU A 426 -14.90 9.86 5.33
CA GLU A 426 -15.29 10.68 4.16
C GLU A 426 -14.44 10.42 2.91
N ASP A 427 -13.19 9.94 3.08
CA ASP A 427 -12.27 9.57 2.01
C ASP A 427 -12.29 8.05 1.76
N GLY A 428 -12.38 7.65 0.49
CA GLY A 428 -12.27 6.23 0.08
C GLY A 428 -13.48 5.33 0.37
N MET A 429 -14.51 5.80 1.09
CA MET A 429 -15.79 5.09 1.26
C MET A 429 -16.95 5.80 0.57
N THR A 430 -17.54 5.18 -0.45
CA THR A 430 -18.79 5.66 -1.04
C THR A 430 -19.99 5.13 -0.26
N LEU A 431 -20.78 6.05 0.31
CA LEU A 431 -22.08 5.77 0.91
C LEU A 431 -23.20 6.25 -0.03
N THR A 432 -24.17 5.39 -0.33
CA THR A 432 -25.36 5.76 -1.12
C THR A 432 -26.62 5.37 -0.38
N PHE A 433 -27.42 6.37 0.00
CA PHE A 433 -28.68 6.17 0.72
C PHE A 433 -29.88 6.32 -0.21
N GLY A 434 -30.92 5.52 0.01
CA GLY A 434 -32.20 5.66 -0.69
C GLY A 434 -33.14 4.49 -0.42
N ASN A 435 -34.45 4.68 -0.57
CA ASN A 435 -35.47 3.62 -0.40
C ASN A 435 -35.40 2.84 0.94
N LYS A 436 -34.91 3.47 2.03
CA LYS A 436 -34.60 2.82 3.31
C LYS A 436 -33.52 1.72 3.24
N VAL A 437 -32.52 1.94 2.40
CA VAL A 437 -31.25 1.19 2.43
C VAL A 437 -30.06 2.15 2.35
N MET A 438 -28.93 1.71 2.90
CA MET A 438 -27.60 2.28 2.69
C MET A 438 -26.74 1.28 1.93
N THR A 439 -26.08 1.72 0.87
CA THR A 439 -25.08 0.94 0.13
C THR A 439 -23.70 1.49 0.41
N ILE A 440 -22.82 0.64 0.95
CA ILE A 440 -21.39 0.89 1.14
C ILE A 440 -20.63 0.32 -0.06
N ARG A 441 -19.67 1.10 -0.59
CA ARG A 441 -18.59 0.62 -1.45
C ARG A 441 -17.26 1.19 -0.95
N THR A 442 -16.35 0.29 -0.62
CA THR A 442 -14.91 0.57 -0.47
C THR A 442 -14.13 -0.72 -0.70
N ASN A 443 -12.86 -0.61 -1.06
CA ASN A 443 -11.90 -1.70 -1.09
C ASN A 443 -10.77 -1.51 -0.06
N ASP A 444 -10.79 -0.43 0.72
CA ASP A 444 -9.83 -0.21 1.81
C ASP A 444 -10.36 -0.83 3.11
N SER A 445 -9.54 -1.67 3.72
CA SER A 445 -9.85 -2.37 4.98
C SER A 445 -9.73 -1.49 6.22
N ASP A 446 -9.10 -0.33 6.13
CA ASP A 446 -8.92 0.57 7.26
C ASP A 446 -10.22 1.28 7.64
N LEU A 447 -10.99 1.66 6.61
CA LEU A 447 -12.18 2.49 6.71
C LEU A 447 -13.36 1.80 7.39
N ALA A 448 -14.18 2.60 8.06
CA ALA A 448 -15.31 2.21 8.87
C ALA A 448 -16.58 3.01 8.54
N TRP A 449 -17.73 2.35 8.63
CA TRP A 449 -19.01 2.99 8.87
C TRP A 449 -19.46 2.71 10.30
N ASN A 450 -19.97 3.72 11.00
CA ASN A 450 -20.27 3.71 12.43
C ASN A 450 -21.74 4.08 12.67
N THR A 451 -22.36 3.53 13.72
CA THR A 451 -23.70 3.90 14.17
C THR A 451 -23.77 3.86 15.71
N GLN A 452 -24.09 5.00 16.31
CA GLN A 452 -24.04 5.18 17.77
C GLN A 452 -25.35 4.72 18.44
N LEU A 453 -25.25 4.13 19.63
CA LEU A 453 -26.39 3.89 20.53
C LEU A 453 -26.61 5.05 21.50
N THR A 454 -25.56 5.83 21.75
CA THR A 454 -25.57 7.09 22.48
C THR A 454 -24.24 7.81 22.29
N SER A 455 -24.27 9.15 22.35
CA SER A 455 -23.08 9.99 22.55
C SER A 455 -22.33 9.79 23.89
N THR A 456 -22.74 8.83 24.75
CA THR A 456 -22.07 8.52 26.03
C THR A 456 -21.92 6.99 26.26
N CYS A 457 -22.51 6.42 27.32
CA CYS A 457 -22.42 5.00 27.68
C CYS A 457 -23.81 4.33 27.73
N ALA A 458 -24.07 3.40 26.82
CA ALA A 458 -25.22 2.50 26.90
C ALA A 458 -24.90 1.25 27.74
N ASP A 459 -25.89 0.81 28.54
CA ASP A 459 -25.85 -0.45 29.28
C ASP A 459 -26.62 -1.56 28.55
N LEU A 460 -25.89 -2.37 27.78
CA LEU A 460 -26.43 -3.53 27.05
C LEU A 460 -26.45 -4.83 27.88
N ARG A 461 -26.18 -4.82 29.19
CA ARG A 461 -26.24 -6.06 30.01
C ARG A 461 -27.60 -6.75 29.94
N GLY A 462 -28.69 -5.98 29.85
CA GLY A 462 -30.05 -6.51 29.68
C GLY A 462 -30.26 -7.28 28.37
N TYR A 463 -29.38 -7.09 27.39
CA TYR A 463 -29.42 -7.70 26.06
C TYR A 463 -28.34 -8.78 25.84
N ALA A 464 -27.53 -9.12 26.85
CA ALA A 464 -26.35 -9.98 26.69
C ALA A 464 -26.63 -11.42 26.18
N GLY A 465 -27.86 -11.92 26.35
CA GLY A 465 -28.32 -13.20 25.77
C GLY A 465 -28.90 -13.10 24.35
N GLY A 466 -29.03 -11.86 23.82
CA GLY A 466 -29.56 -11.56 22.50
C GLY A 466 -28.48 -11.35 21.44
N TYR A 467 -28.90 -10.85 20.28
CA TYR A 467 -28.11 -10.80 19.06
C TYR A 467 -28.22 -9.45 18.37
N LEU A 468 -27.11 -8.95 17.83
CA LEU A 468 -27.17 -7.98 16.73
C LEU A 468 -27.68 -8.72 15.48
N HIS A 469 -28.71 -8.16 14.87
CA HIS A 469 -29.25 -8.55 13.57
C HIS A 469 -28.93 -7.45 12.54
N ILE A 470 -28.38 -7.86 11.39
CA ILE A 470 -28.16 -6.98 10.22
C ILE A 470 -28.83 -7.61 9.00
N ALA A 471 -29.82 -6.92 8.42
CA ALA A 471 -30.50 -7.34 7.19
C ALA A 471 -29.84 -6.69 5.98
N TYR A 472 -29.20 -7.49 5.13
CA TYR A 472 -28.27 -7.05 4.09
C TYR A 472 -28.46 -7.78 2.74
N SER A 473 -27.76 -7.28 1.72
CA SER A 473 -27.57 -7.94 0.43
C SER A 473 -26.25 -7.48 -0.22
N GLY A 474 -25.77 -8.25 -1.19
CA GLY A 474 -24.41 -8.08 -1.71
C GLY A 474 -23.37 -8.73 -0.80
N SER A 475 -22.24 -8.06 -0.60
CA SER A 475 -21.09 -8.60 0.15
C SER A 475 -21.33 -8.70 1.66
N ASN A 476 -20.73 -9.71 2.29
CA ASN A 476 -20.55 -9.86 3.74
C ASN A 476 -19.06 -9.93 4.15
N LYS A 477 -18.17 -9.47 3.26
CA LYS A 477 -16.71 -9.48 3.45
C LYS A 477 -16.24 -8.24 4.21
N PHE A 478 -16.70 -8.16 5.46
CA PHE A 478 -16.36 -7.10 6.42
C PHE A 478 -16.40 -7.64 7.85
N SER A 479 -15.86 -6.86 8.78
CA SER A 479 -15.93 -7.08 10.22
C SER A 479 -16.94 -6.15 10.87
N VAL A 480 -17.68 -6.66 11.84
CA VAL A 480 -18.52 -5.86 12.74
C VAL A 480 -17.79 -5.68 14.05
N ALA A 481 -17.58 -4.44 14.49
CA ALA A 481 -17.04 -4.12 15.81
C ALA A 481 -18.14 -3.63 16.75
N LEU A 482 -18.05 -4.00 18.04
CA LEU A 482 -18.83 -3.40 19.12
C LEU A 482 -17.91 -2.52 19.97
N GLN A 483 -18.16 -1.20 19.97
CA GLN A 483 -17.26 -0.20 20.53
C GLN A 483 -17.55 0.08 22.02
N GLN A 484 -16.48 0.20 22.80
CA GLN A 484 -16.51 0.45 24.24
C GLN A 484 -15.96 1.83 24.59
N HIS A 485 -16.67 2.55 25.46
CA HIS A 485 -16.27 3.84 26.01
C HIS A 485 -15.26 3.68 27.17
N ASN A 486 -14.37 4.66 27.31
CA ASN A 486 -13.52 4.81 28.48
C ASN A 486 -14.29 4.85 29.80
N SER A 487 -13.58 4.61 30.91
CA SER A 487 -14.16 4.47 32.26
C SER A 487 -14.91 5.70 32.79
N GLN A 488 -14.84 6.84 32.11
CA GLN A 488 -15.48 8.10 32.49
C GLN A 488 -16.65 8.49 31.56
N CYS A 489 -16.92 7.74 30.48
CA CYS A 489 -17.98 8.05 29.52
C CYS A 489 -17.88 9.46 28.89
N ASN A 490 -16.65 9.99 28.73
CA ASN A 490 -16.35 11.28 28.10
C ASN A 490 -15.39 11.10 26.91
N SER A 491 -15.81 11.45 25.70
CA SER A 491 -15.03 11.31 24.46
C SER A 491 -13.79 12.21 24.38
N GLU A 492 -13.69 13.24 25.23
CA GLU A 492 -12.50 14.10 25.37
C GLU A 492 -11.29 13.36 26.00
N ILE A 493 -11.50 12.17 26.55
CA ILE A 493 -10.48 11.41 27.29
C ILE A 493 -9.98 10.23 26.46
N LYS A 494 -8.69 10.23 26.11
CA LYS A 494 -8.06 9.13 25.37
C LYS A 494 -7.74 7.93 26.30
N PRO A 495 -7.85 6.69 25.81
CA PRO A 495 -8.36 6.32 24.47
C PRO A 495 -9.89 6.45 24.35
N TYR A 496 -10.35 6.94 23.20
CA TYR A 496 -11.75 6.99 22.79
C TYR A 496 -11.87 6.56 21.31
N PRO A 497 -12.63 5.48 20.99
CA PRO A 497 -13.09 4.43 21.91
C PRO A 497 -11.96 3.84 22.77
N GLU A 498 -12.28 3.28 23.93
CA GLU A 498 -11.25 2.71 24.84
C GLU A 498 -10.68 1.40 24.29
N THR A 499 -11.55 0.58 23.70
CA THR A 499 -11.24 -0.62 22.93
C THR A 499 -12.50 -1.08 22.20
N TRP A 500 -12.39 -2.14 21.40
CA TRP A 500 -13.54 -2.83 20.81
C TRP A 500 -13.19 -4.29 20.48
N ASP A 501 -14.22 -5.12 20.37
CA ASP A 501 -14.07 -6.46 19.82
C ASP A 501 -14.75 -6.57 18.46
N SER A 502 -14.13 -7.30 17.53
CA SER A 502 -14.60 -7.42 16.14
C SER A 502 -14.86 -8.87 15.73
N LEU A 503 -15.96 -9.09 15.01
CA LEU A 503 -16.45 -10.38 14.53
C LEU A 503 -16.68 -10.32 13.01
N GLU A 504 -16.23 -11.34 12.29
CA GLU A 504 -16.34 -11.40 10.83
C GLU A 504 -17.79 -11.67 10.38
N ALA A 505 -18.36 -10.79 9.56
CA ALA A 505 -19.76 -10.89 9.12
C ALA A 505 -20.05 -12.17 8.33
N ALA A 506 -19.15 -12.59 7.44
CA ALA A 506 -19.27 -13.82 6.66
C ALA A 506 -19.47 -15.09 7.51
N ARG A 507 -18.96 -15.12 8.75
CA ARG A 507 -19.11 -16.29 9.65
C ARG A 507 -20.50 -16.38 10.30
N TYR A 508 -21.17 -15.24 10.51
CA TYR A 508 -22.48 -15.14 11.15
C TYR A 508 -23.62 -14.85 10.16
N GLY A 509 -23.28 -14.74 8.86
CA GLY A 509 -24.21 -14.45 7.78
C GLY A 509 -24.99 -15.66 7.26
N THR A 510 -26.24 -15.40 6.91
CA THR A 510 -27.05 -16.22 6.01
C THR A 510 -27.08 -15.56 4.62
N ALA A 511 -28.01 -15.96 3.72
CA ALA A 511 -28.12 -15.36 2.39
C ALA A 511 -28.65 -13.90 2.38
N ARG A 512 -29.18 -13.39 3.50
CA ARG A 512 -29.73 -12.02 3.65
C ARG A 512 -29.60 -11.42 5.05
N ASP A 513 -29.35 -12.23 6.06
CA ASP A 513 -29.45 -11.82 7.46
C ASP A 513 -28.20 -12.29 8.23
N ILE A 514 -27.55 -11.39 8.97
CA ILE A 514 -26.41 -11.70 9.87
C ILE A 514 -26.90 -11.68 11.31
N TYR A 515 -26.53 -12.68 12.11
CA TYR A 515 -26.91 -12.78 13.53
C TYR A 515 -25.69 -12.99 14.43
N MET A 516 -25.25 -11.95 15.13
CA MET A 516 -24.09 -11.98 16.04
C MET A 516 -24.52 -11.93 17.50
N PRO A 517 -24.22 -12.93 18.34
CA PRO A 517 -24.53 -12.88 19.78
C PRO A 517 -23.78 -11.73 20.47
N LEU A 518 -24.46 -10.96 21.32
CA LEU A 518 -23.78 -9.86 22.04
C LEU A 518 -22.71 -10.37 23.00
N ASN A 519 -22.88 -11.57 23.57
CA ASN A 519 -21.88 -12.25 24.40
C ASN A 519 -20.67 -12.81 23.62
N HIS A 520 -20.63 -12.71 22.28
CA HIS A 520 -19.42 -13.02 21.51
C HIS A 520 -18.46 -11.82 21.43
N PHE A 521 -18.89 -10.60 21.76
CA PHE A 521 -18.00 -9.44 21.84
C PHE A 521 -17.37 -9.34 23.24
N ASN A 522 -16.03 -9.33 23.30
CA ASN A 522 -15.25 -9.20 24.53
C ASN A 522 -15.18 -7.74 25.01
N VAL A 523 -16.33 -7.16 25.36
CA VAL A 523 -16.44 -5.78 25.86
C VAL A 523 -17.30 -5.71 27.13
N ASN A 524 -17.01 -4.71 27.96
CA ASN A 524 -17.83 -4.30 29.08
C ASN A 524 -19.12 -3.65 28.58
N LEU A 525 -20.19 -4.45 28.53
CA LEU A 525 -21.53 -4.03 28.09
C LEU A 525 -22.16 -2.88 28.90
N THR A 526 -21.55 -2.39 29.98
CA THR A 526 -22.03 -1.16 30.69
C THR A 526 -21.55 0.15 30.07
N ARG A 527 -20.68 0.09 29.06
CA ARG A 527 -20.03 1.25 28.44
C ARG A 527 -20.04 1.14 26.91
N VAL A 528 -21.15 0.73 26.31
CA VAL A 528 -21.24 0.62 24.85
C VAL A 528 -21.44 2.00 24.22
N ILE A 529 -20.67 2.30 23.19
CA ILE A 529 -20.86 3.51 22.35
C ILE A 529 -21.81 3.18 21.20
N GLY A 530 -21.46 2.18 20.40
CA GLY A 530 -22.03 1.95 19.09
C GLY A 530 -21.49 0.69 18.42
N PHE A 531 -21.94 0.46 17.18
CA PHE A 531 -21.40 -0.58 16.31
C PHE A 531 -20.67 0.07 15.13
N ALA A 532 -19.64 -0.60 14.62
CA ALA A 532 -19.00 -0.24 13.37
C ALA A 532 -18.93 -1.42 12.41
N LEU A 533 -18.96 -1.12 11.11
CA LEU A 533 -18.76 -2.03 10.00
C LEU A 533 -17.48 -1.57 9.31
N LYS A 534 -16.42 -2.37 9.38
CA LYS A 534 -15.06 -1.98 8.96
C LYS A 534 -14.24 -3.20 8.55
N GLY A 535 -12.98 -3.05 8.16
CA GLY A 535 -12.21 -4.23 7.73
C GLY A 535 -12.80 -4.82 6.46
N PHE A 536 -13.19 -3.97 5.51
CA PHE A 536 -13.74 -4.39 4.22
C PHE A 536 -12.65 -5.04 3.37
N TYR A 537 -12.92 -6.24 2.86
CA TYR A 537 -11.96 -7.01 2.05
C TYR A 537 -12.57 -7.43 0.71
N SER A 538 -13.38 -6.55 0.10
CA SER A 538 -14.01 -6.80 -1.20
C SER A 538 -14.53 -5.54 -1.88
N THR A 539 -14.32 -5.45 -3.20
CA THR A 539 -14.92 -4.45 -4.11
C THR A 539 -16.43 -4.65 -4.34
N GLU A 540 -17.01 -5.78 -3.91
CA GLU A 540 -18.45 -6.01 -3.99
C GLU A 540 -19.20 -5.16 -2.96
N ALA A 541 -20.21 -4.42 -3.41
CA ALA A 541 -20.99 -3.53 -2.54
C ALA A 541 -21.74 -4.30 -1.44
N THR A 542 -21.81 -3.70 -0.25
CA THR A 542 -22.67 -4.15 0.84
C THR A 542 -23.87 -3.21 0.95
N THR A 543 -25.09 -3.72 0.75
CA THR A 543 -26.33 -2.95 0.89
C THR A 543 -27.08 -3.40 2.13
N ILE A 544 -27.33 -2.48 3.06
CA ILE A 544 -27.93 -2.73 4.38
C ILE A 544 -29.29 -2.05 4.45
N SER A 545 -30.27 -2.78 4.97
CA SER A 545 -31.68 -2.37 5.05
C SER A 545 -32.20 -2.23 6.49
N LYS A 546 -31.50 -2.83 7.46
CA LYS A 546 -31.84 -2.72 8.88
C LYS A 546 -30.68 -3.16 9.77
N MET A 547 -30.52 -2.50 10.91
CA MET A 547 -29.72 -2.98 12.04
C MET A 547 -30.55 -2.93 13.32
N GLU A 548 -30.56 -3.99 14.11
CA GLU A 548 -31.36 -4.07 15.35
C GLU A 548 -30.76 -5.07 16.35
N ILE A 549 -31.13 -4.93 17.62
CA ILE A 549 -30.93 -5.98 18.62
C ILE A 549 -32.19 -6.85 18.67
N VAL A 550 -32.05 -8.17 18.61
CA VAL A 550 -33.13 -9.15 18.78
C VAL A 550 -32.89 -10.06 20.00
N ASP A 551 -33.99 -10.48 20.62
CA ASP A 551 -33.99 -11.39 21.78
C ASP A 551 -34.01 -12.89 21.40
N THR A 552 -34.28 -13.19 20.13
CA THR A 552 -34.56 -14.53 19.61
C THR A 552 -34.03 -14.71 18.19
N LEU A 553 -33.66 -15.94 17.81
CA LEU A 553 -33.22 -16.30 16.46
C LEU A 553 -34.36 -16.91 15.63
N PRO A 554 -34.40 -16.67 14.30
CA PRO A 554 -35.27 -17.41 13.40
C PRO A 554 -34.98 -18.92 13.41
N SER A 555 -36.04 -19.72 13.29
CA SER A 555 -35.95 -21.19 13.29
C SER A 555 -35.03 -21.70 12.17
N GLY A 556 -33.93 -22.35 12.55
CA GLY A 556 -32.96 -22.97 11.64
C GLY A 556 -31.65 -22.19 11.49
N VAL A 557 -31.58 -20.93 11.96
CA VAL A 557 -30.33 -20.19 12.07
C VAL A 557 -29.40 -20.91 13.06
N LYS A 558 -28.11 -21.00 12.72
CA LYS A 558 -27.08 -21.60 13.57
C LYS A 558 -25.95 -20.61 13.77
N ILE A 559 -25.59 -20.40 15.04
CA ILE A 559 -24.48 -19.54 15.44
C ILE A 559 -23.18 -20.37 15.44
N PRO A 560 -22.09 -19.89 14.81
CA PRO A 560 -20.79 -20.51 14.95
C PRO A 560 -20.18 -20.17 16.31
N THR A 561 -19.35 -21.05 16.85
CA THR A 561 -18.57 -20.73 18.06
C THR A 561 -17.61 -19.57 17.79
N LYS A 562 -17.46 -18.65 18.75
CA LYS A 562 -16.43 -17.60 18.70
C LYS A 562 -15.05 -18.26 18.57
N LEU A 563 -14.19 -17.73 17.69
CA LEU A 563 -12.79 -18.15 17.62
C LEU A 563 -11.94 -17.34 18.61
N ALA A 564 -10.77 -17.88 18.94
CA ALA A 564 -9.71 -17.11 19.57
C ALA A 564 -9.37 -15.87 18.73
N SER A 565 -9.05 -14.77 19.37
CA SER A 565 -8.86 -13.46 18.73
C SER A 565 -7.96 -12.60 19.60
N GLY A 566 -7.03 -11.86 18.99
CA GLY A 566 -6.19 -10.92 19.74
C GLY A 566 -7.00 -9.78 20.36
N ASN A 567 -6.59 -9.33 21.54
CA ASN A 567 -7.20 -8.20 22.26
C ASN A 567 -6.57 -6.88 21.81
N LEU A 568 -7.39 -5.87 21.50
CA LEU A 568 -6.89 -4.53 21.15
C LEU A 568 -6.50 -3.73 22.40
N ILE A 569 -5.27 -3.21 22.40
CA ILE A 569 -4.67 -2.41 23.46
C ILE A 569 -4.39 -1.00 22.93
N PHE A 570 -5.10 0.02 23.43
CA PHE A 570 -4.88 1.43 23.10
C PHE A 570 -4.11 2.20 24.18
N SER A 571 -4.05 1.67 25.40
CA SER A 571 -3.43 2.34 26.55
C SER A 571 -2.81 1.34 27.52
N CYS A 572 -1.78 1.78 28.24
CA CYS A 572 -1.23 1.05 29.37
C CYS A 572 -2.30 0.87 30.46
N SER A 573 -2.47 -0.35 30.99
CA SER A 573 -3.38 -0.65 32.11
C SER A 573 -2.75 -0.34 33.47
N ARG A 574 -1.42 -0.50 33.60
CA ARG A 574 -0.70 -0.28 34.86
C ARG A 574 -0.86 1.18 35.32
N PRO A 575 -1.29 1.44 36.57
CA PRO A 575 -1.33 2.79 37.13
C PRO A 575 0.02 3.51 37.04
N ASN A 576 -0.02 4.81 36.74
CA ASN A 576 1.16 5.69 36.59
C ASN A 576 2.21 5.22 35.56
N SER A 577 1.82 4.44 34.54
CA SER A 577 2.73 4.02 33.46
C SER A 577 2.58 4.86 32.18
N PHE A 578 3.64 4.85 31.36
CA PHE A 578 3.71 5.42 30.03
C PHE A 578 4.62 4.51 29.18
N ALA A 579 4.31 4.30 27.90
CA ALA A 579 5.09 3.43 27.03
C ALA A 579 5.35 4.08 25.66
N PHE A 580 6.58 3.96 25.19
CA PHE A 580 6.94 4.21 23.80
C PHE A 580 6.94 2.87 23.05
N ALA A 581 5.99 2.73 22.13
CA ALA A 581 6.07 1.74 21.06
C ALA A 581 6.59 2.47 19.82
N ILE A 582 7.67 1.94 19.23
CA ILE A 582 8.37 2.53 18.10
C ILE A 582 8.32 1.54 16.96
N ASP A 583 7.84 1.98 15.81
CA ASP A 583 7.54 1.14 14.67
C ASP A 583 8.50 1.42 13.50
N ASP A 584 8.64 0.45 12.60
CA ASP A 584 9.41 0.51 11.37
C ASP A 584 10.84 1.07 11.57
N GLY A 585 11.25 1.97 10.68
CA GLY A 585 12.37 2.87 10.86
C GLY A 585 13.56 2.64 9.93
N ASP A 586 14.18 3.75 9.51
CA ASP A 586 15.30 3.71 8.57
C ASP A 586 16.59 3.22 9.28
N PRO A 587 17.29 2.20 8.74
CA PRO A 587 18.59 1.74 9.23
C PRO A 587 19.59 2.85 9.55
N GLN A 588 19.59 3.97 8.80
CA GLN A 588 20.47 5.12 9.02
C GLN A 588 20.24 5.79 10.38
N TYR A 589 19.00 5.79 10.90
CA TYR A 589 18.64 6.43 12.17
C TYR A 589 18.60 5.46 13.36
N ALA A 590 18.49 4.14 13.12
CA ALA A 590 18.38 3.12 14.18
C ALA A 590 19.42 3.27 15.31
N LYS A 591 20.68 3.57 14.96
CA LYS A 591 21.76 3.81 15.93
C LYS A 591 21.61 5.12 16.70
N ARG A 592 21.05 6.17 16.08
CA ARG A 592 20.74 7.45 16.73
C ARG A 592 19.64 7.27 17.77
N VAL A 593 18.58 6.53 17.43
CA VAL A 593 17.51 6.13 18.36
C VAL A 593 18.07 5.33 19.54
N MET A 594 18.93 4.33 19.29
CA MET A 594 19.56 3.53 20.35
C MET A 594 20.30 4.40 21.37
N GLU A 595 21.11 5.36 20.91
CA GLU A 595 21.83 6.27 21.80
C GLU A 595 20.88 7.23 22.54
N ILE A 596 19.78 7.68 21.93
CA ILE A 596 18.79 8.55 22.60
C ILE A 596 18.06 7.80 23.73
N VAL A 597 17.51 6.61 23.49
CA VAL A 597 16.77 5.87 24.54
C VAL A 597 17.69 5.41 25.68
N LYS A 598 18.94 5.07 25.34
CA LYS A 598 20.03 4.76 26.28
C LYS A 598 20.44 5.97 27.13
N GLN A 599 20.62 7.15 26.53
CA GLN A 599 20.92 8.40 27.26
C GLN A 599 19.74 8.86 28.12
N ALA A 600 18.51 8.63 27.66
CA ALA A 600 17.32 8.84 28.44
C ALA A 600 17.17 7.85 29.61
N GLY A 601 17.81 6.68 29.56
CA GLY A 601 17.68 5.63 30.58
C GLY A 601 16.26 5.09 30.66
N ILE A 602 15.60 4.89 29.51
CA ILE A 602 14.25 4.31 29.44
C ILE A 602 14.27 3.01 28.63
N PRO A 603 13.52 1.98 29.02
CA PRO A 603 13.21 0.89 28.11
C PRO A 603 12.03 1.31 27.20
N VAL A 604 11.95 0.71 26.01
CA VAL A 604 10.89 0.95 25.02
C VAL A 604 10.55 -0.38 24.33
N THR A 605 9.50 -0.40 23.52
CA THR A 605 9.15 -1.54 22.66
C THR A 605 9.35 -1.17 21.19
N PHE A 606 10.00 -2.04 20.41
CA PHE A 606 10.15 -1.91 18.97
C PHE A 606 9.27 -2.93 18.25
N PHE A 607 8.47 -2.48 17.29
CA PHE A 607 7.67 -3.33 16.40
C PHE A 607 8.42 -3.45 15.08
N THR A 608 8.97 -4.64 14.81
CA THR A 608 9.93 -4.85 13.72
C THR A 608 9.27 -5.53 12.53
N VAL A 609 9.42 -4.98 11.33
CA VAL A 609 9.03 -5.65 10.09
C VAL A 609 10.07 -6.71 9.71
N GLY A 610 9.60 -7.92 9.43
CA GLY A 610 10.45 -9.09 9.27
C GLY A 610 11.42 -9.05 8.07
N LEU A 611 11.03 -8.46 6.94
CA LEU A 611 11.88 -8.40 5.75
C LEU A 611 13.12 -7.49 5.93
N PRO A 612 13.00 -6.20 6.35
CA PRO A 612 14.17 -5.38 6.70
C PRO A 612 15.02 -5.97 7.83
N LEU A 613 14.39 -6.65 8.79
CA LEU A 613 15.07 -7.34 9.90
C LEU A 613 15.97 -8.51 9.42
N LEU A 614 15.71 -9.09 8.25
CA LEU A 614 16.52 -10.16 7.66
C LEU A 614 17.59 -9.70 6.66
N ASP A 615 17.49 -8.47 6.13
CA ASP A 615 18.50 -7.93 5.23
C ASP A 615 19.82 -7.66 5.98
N LYS A 616 20.89 -8.31 5.49
CA LYS A 616 22.23 -8.27 6.08
C LYS A 616 23.04 -7.04 5.65
N THR A 617 22.56 -6.27 4.67
CA THR A 617 23.25 -5.08 4.17
C THR A 617 22.98 -3.85 5.03
N ASN A 618 21.81 -3.77 5.67
CA ASN A 618 21.39 -2.61 6.46
C ASN A 618 21.85 -2.60 7.94
N GLY A 619 22.13 -3.77 8.53
CA GLY A 619 22.64 -3.90 9.91
C GLY A 619 21.61 -3.80 11.05
N LEU A 620 20.31 -3.63 10.76
CA LEU A 620 19.23 -3.57 11.76
C LEU A 620 19.24 -4.77 12.71
N ALA A 621 19.49 -5.97 12.19
CA ALA A 621 19.52 -7.22 12.95
C ALA A 621 20.50 -7.17 14.14
N ASP A 622 21.64 -6.47 14.03
CA ASP A 622 22.60 -6.36 15.14
C ASP A 622 22.27 -5.19 16.08
N ILE A 623 21.70 -4.10 15.56
CA ILE A 623 21.19 -3.00 16.40
C ILE A 623 20.06 -3.49 17.29
N TYR A 624 19.07 -4.22 16.75
CA TYR A 624 17.97 -4.73 17.54
C TYR A 624 18.39 -5.83 18.53
N LYS A 625 19.41 -6.65 18.24
CA LYS A 625 20.03 -7.54 19.25
C LYS A 625 20.63 -6.73 20.40
N GLU A 626 21.33 -5.62 20.11
CA GLU A 626 21.86 -4.75 21.14
C GLU A 626 20.73 -4.08 21.96
N MET A 627 19.65 -3.64 21.32
CA MET A 627 18.45 -3.12 21.99
C MET A 627 17.82 -4.18 22.93
N ALA A 628 17.61 -5.41 22.44
CA ALA A 628 17.07 -6.50 23.26
C ALA A 628 17.97 -6.83 24.45
N ALA A 629 19.29 -6.88 24.24
CA ALA A 629 20.29 -7.08 25.30
C ALA A 629 20.38 -5.90 26.30
N ARG A 630 19.99 -4.69 25.88
CA ARG A 630 19.82 -3.50 26.73
C ARG A 630 18.49 -3.48 27.49
N GLY A 631 17.61 -4.46 27.28
CA GLY A 631 16.34 -4.60 27.98
C GLY A 631 15.13 -3.99 27.26
N HIS A 632 15.27 -3.50 26.03
CA HIS A 632 14.12 -3.12 25.20
C HIS A 632 13.31 -4.36 24.77
N GLN A 633 12.03 -4.19 24.49
CA GLN A 633 11.14 -5.26 23.99
C GLN A 633 11.18 -5.26 22.46
N ILE A 634 11.14 -6.44 21.86
CA ILE A 634 10.92 -6.63 20.42
C ILE A 634 9.53 -7.26 20.21
N ALA A 635 8.79 -6.77 19.23
CA ALA A 635 7.43 -7.17 18.90
C ALA A 635 7.24 -7.27 17.37
N LEU A 636 6.16 -7.91 16.94
CA LEU A 636 5.89 -8.29 15.55
C LEU A 636 5.19 -7.14 14.79
N HIS A 637 5.60 -6.86 13.55
CA HIS A 637 4.98 -5.86 12.69
C HIS A 637 4.67 -6.37 11.26
N SER A 638 4.53 -7.69 11.11
CA SER A 638 4.37 -8.41 9.84
C SER A 638 5.67 -8.53 9.07
N TYR A 639 5.68 -9.36 8.02
CA TYR A 639 6.89 -9.61 7.24
C TYR A 639 7.15 -8.50 6.21
N THR A 640 6.09 -7.94 5.61
CA THR A 640 6.21 -6.96 4.50
C THR A 640 5.48 -5.64 4.71
N HIS A 641 4.82 -5.43 5.86
CA HIS A 641 4.01 -4.25 6.19
C HIS A 641 2.73 -4.01 5.33
N PRO A 642 1.90 -5.02 4.98
CA PRO A 642 0.64 -4.77 4.28
C PRO A 642 -0.51 -4.47 5.26
N LYS A 643 -1.58 -3.81 4.79
CA LYS A 643 -2.87 -3.71 5.51
C LYS A 643 -3.46 -5.11 5.75
N MET A 644 -3.20 -5.70 6.92
CA MET A 644 -3.43 -7.13 7.19
C MET A 644 -4.88 -7.58 7.01
N GLU A 645 -5.87 -6.77 7.42
CA GLU A 645 -7.29 -7.11 7.20
C GLU A 645 -7.73 -6.93 5.72
N GLY A 646 -6.93 -6.29 4.87
CA GLY A 646 -7.19 -6.13 3.44
C GLY A 646 -6.67 -7.28 2.58
N LEU A 647 -5.82 -8.16 3.13
CA LEU A 647 -5.25 -9.29 2.40
C LEU A 647 -6.35 -10.25 1.89
N PRO A 648 -6.23 -10.81 0.68
CA PRO A 648 -7.36 -11.44 0.00
C PRO A 648 -7.89 -12.71 0.69
N ASP A 649 -7.04 -13.44 1.40
CA ASP A 649 -7.41 -14.66 2.14
C ASP A 649 -6.64 -14.84 3.45
N GLU A 650 -7.08 -15.83 4.24
CA GLU A 650 -6.43 -16.18 5.52
C GLU A 650 -5.00 -16.72 5.35
N ALA A 651 -4.66 -17.31 4.20
CA ALA A 651 -3.33 -17.89 3.95
C ALA A 651 -2.27 -16.80 3.72
N SER A 652 -2.65 -15.71 3.05
CA SER A 652 -1.83 -14.51 2.89
C SER A 652 -1.54 -13.85 4.25
N ILE A 653 -2.55 -13.80 5.12
CA ILE A 653 -2.43 -13.32 6.52
C ILE A 653 -1.52 -14.24 7.35
N ASP A 654 -1.69 -15.57 7.23
CA ASP A 654 -0.82 -16.55 7.88
C ASP A 654 0.64 -16.46 7.43
N TRP A 655 0.88 -16.21 6.14
CA TRP A 655 2.22 -16.08 5.57
C TRP A 655 2.98 -14.89 6.16
N GLU A 656 2.32 -13.73 6.27
CA GLU A 656 2.87 -12.54 6.93
C GLU A 656 3.25 -12.83 8.40
N TYR A 657 2.34 -13.44 9.18
CA TYR A 657 2.63 -13.78 10.58
C TYR A 657 3.72 -14.84 10.76
N SER A 658 3.72 -15.86 9.90
CA SER A 658 4.68 -16.97 9.96
C SER A 658 6.09 -16.53 9.57
N ASN A 659 6.23 -15.66 8.56
CA ASN A 659 7.54 -15.17 8.14
C ASN A 659 8.11 -14.10 9.08
N ASP A 660 7.28 -13.23 9.68
CA ASP A 660 7.73 -12.29 10.72
C ASP A 660 8.22 -13.04 11.98
N LEU A 661 7.43 -13.99 12.47
CA LEU A 661 7.83 -14.87 13.57
C LEU A 661 9.08 -15.70 13.22
N GLY A 662 9.25 -16.09 11.95
CA GLY A 662 10.45 -16.72 11.41
C GLY A 662 11.67 -15.79 11.43
N ALA A 663 11.51 -14.53 11.02
CA ALA A 663 12.54 -13.50 11.03
C ALA A 663 13.05 -13.21 12.44
N VAL A 664 12.11 -12.99 13.38
CA VAL A 664 12.41 -12.82 14.81
C VAL A 664 13.17 -14.04 15.36
N ARG A 665 12.74 -15.27 15.07
CA ARG A 665 13.47 -16.47 15.50
C ARG A 665 14.86 -16.62 14.86
N GLN A 666 15.03 -16.19 13.61
CA GLN A 666 16.34 -16.23 12.93
C GLN A 666 17.32 -15.20 13.52
N VAL A 667 16.83 -14.03 13.97
CA VAL A 667 17.67 -12.96 14.52
C VAL A 667 17.95 -13.11 16.02
N PHE A 668 16.94 -13.48 16.82
CA PHE A 668 17.04 -13.52 18.28
C PHE A 668 17.19 -14.94 18.87
N GLY A 669 17.03 -15.99 18.05
CA GLY A 669 17.18 -17.40 18.44
C GLY A 669 15.85 -18.17 18.37
N ALA A 670 15.93 -19.51 18.25
CA ALA A 670 14.76 -20.35 17.98
C ALA A 670 13.65 -20.27 19.04
N ASP A 671 14.01 -20.02 20.30
CA ASP A 671 13.09 -19.86 21.43
C ASP A 671 12.46 -18.44 21.50
N ALA A 672 12.84 -17.52 20.60
CA ALA A 672 12.26 -16.18 20.56
C ALA A 672 10.77 -16.21 20.20
N HIS A 673 9.99 -15.44 20.95
CA HIS A 673 8.55 -15.37 20.84
C HIS A 673 8.06 -13.98 21.23
N SER A 674 7.08 -13.45 20.51
CA SER A 674 6.30 -12.29 20.93
C SER A 674 4.82 -12.65 20.95
N ASN A 675 4.11 -12.27 22.01
CA ASN A 675 2.64 -12.25 22.05
C ASN A 675 2.07 -10.91 21.56
N TYR A 676 2.94 -10.00 21.11
CA TYR A 676 2.66 -8.61 20.79
C TYR A 676 2.84 -8.39 19.29
N PHE A 677 1.78 -7.88 18.67
CA PHE A 677 1.74 -7.48 17.27
C PHE A 677 1.15 -6.07 17.17
N ARG A 678 1.62 -5.26 16.22
CA ARG A 678 0.92 -4.05 15.78
C ARG A 678 0.56 -4.23 14.30
N PRO A 679 -0.69 -3.99 13.88
CA PRO A 679 -1.03 -3.98 12.46
C PRO A 679 -0.34 -2.79 11.77
N PRO A 680 0.30 -3.00 10.61
CA PRO A 680 0.64 -1.92 9.68
C PRO A 680 -0.57 -1.00 9.46
N PHE A 681 -0.31 0.30 9.37
CA PHE A 681 -1.33 1.37 9.25
C PHE A 681 -2.35 1.45 10.41
N GLY A 682 -2.25 0.62 11.46
CA GLY A 682 -3.29 0.50 12.49
C GLY A 682 -4.51 -0.33 12.06
N THR A 683 -4.55 -0.80 10.80
CA THR A 683 -5.70 -1.47 10.20
C THR A 683 -6.02 -2.81 10.87
N GLU A 684 -7.14 -2.90 11.57
CA GLU A 684 -7.66 -4.15 12.13
C GLU A 684 -9.05 -4.54 11.62
N GLY A 685 -9.27 -5.85 11.62
CA GLY A 685 -10.59 -6.45 11.69
C GLY A 685 -10.48 -7.88 12.20
N ALA A 686 -11.60 -8.60 12.14
CA ALA A 686 -11.74 -9.88 12.80
C ALA A 686 -10.83 -10.95 12.20
N ARG A 687 -10.53 -10.95 10.89
CA ARG A 687 -9.74 -12.03 10.27
C ARG A 687 -8.31 -12.01 10.78
N MET A 688 -7.59 -10.90 10.66
CA MET A 688 -6.21 -10.78 11.12
C MET A 688 -6.08 -11.03 12.63
N ARG A 689 -7.05 -10.58 13.45
CA ARG A 689 -7.08 -10.84 14.89
C ARG A 689 -7.23 -12.33 15.23
N GLN A 690 -8.03 -13.07 14.46
CA GLN A 690 -8.23 -14.52 14.61
C GLN A 690 -7.01 -15.32 14.09
N ARG A 691 -6.43 -14.91 12.95
CA ARG A 691 -5.22 -15.54 12.39
C ARG A 691 -3.99 -15.32 13.28
N LEU A 692 -3.81 -14.15 13.89
CA LEU A 692 -2.73 -13.92 14.86
C LEU A 692 -2.79 -14.92 16.03
N ALA A 693 -3.98 -15.14 16.59
CA ALA A 693 -4.18 -16.10 17.67
C ALA A 693 -3.87 -17.55 17.24
N ALA A 694 -4.17 -17.91 15.99
CA ALA A 694 -3.81 -19.21 15.42
C ALA A 694 -2.29 -19.36 15.21
N ASN A 695 -1.62 -18.38 14.60
CA ASN A 695 -0.18 -18.44 14.29
C ASN A 695 0.70 -18.43 15.55
N LEU A 696 0.32 -17.65 16.56
CA LEU A 696 1.05 -17.58 17.84
C LEU A 696 0.64 -18.69 18.83
N GLY A 697 -0.35 -19.52 18.51
CA GLY A 697 -0.81 -20.62 19.36
C GLY A 697 -1.42 -20.19 20.72
N THR A 698 -1.68 -18.89 20.91
CA THR A 698 -2.24 -18.30 22.13
C THR A 698 -3.68 -17.84 21.89
N PRO A 699 -4.63 -18.08 22.82
CA PRO A 699 -6.02 -17.69 22.61
C PRO A 699 -6.27 -16.17 22.61
N THR A 700 -5.33 -15.41 23.17
CA THR A 700 -5.45 -13.96 23.42
C THR A 700 -4.09 -13.25 23.26
N PRO A 701 -3.52 -13.15 22.04
CA PRO A 701 -2.38 -12.27 21.79
C PRO A 701 -2.78 -10.80 21.95
N TYR A 702 -1.79 -9.92 22.10
CA TYR A 702 -1.98 -8.48 22.24
C TYR A 702 -1.77 -7.78 20.91
N ILE A 703 -2.74 -6.95 20.55
CA ILE A 703 -2.74 -6.17 19.32
C ILE A 703 -2.64 -4.70 19.74
N VAL A 704 -1.45 -4.15 19.56
CA VAL A 704 -0.99 -2.94 20.23
C VAL A 704 -1.23 -1.75 19.30
N GLN A 705 -2.30 -1.01 19.57
CA GLN A 705 -2.62 0.26 18.93
C GLN A 705 -1.96 1.39 19.75
N TRP A 706 -2.56 2.59 19.79
CA TRP A 706 -2.01 3.75 20.51
C TRP A 706 -3.09 4.64 21.13
N SER A 707 -2.67 5.49 22.07
CA SER A 707 -3.46 6.59 22.65
C SER A 707 -2.72 7.94 22.62
N VAL A 708 -1.48 7.94 22.11
CA VAL A 708 -0.70 9.13 21.78
C VAL A 708 -0.11 8.91 20.39
N ASP A 709 -0.60 9.68 19.41
CA ASP A 709 0.02 9.76 18.09
C ASP A 709 1.00 10.95 18.06
N VAL A 710 2.17 10.77 17.47
CA VAL A 710 3.08 11.90 17.16
C VAL A 710 2.75 12.54 15.81
N GLU A 711 1.91 11.90 14.97
CA GLU A 711 1.56 12.37 13.62
C GLU A 711 2.81 12.64 12.76
N ASP A 712 3.84 11.81 12.92
CA ASP A 712 5.09 11.97 12.17
C ASP A 712 4.90 11.69 10.68
N TRP A 713 4.10 10.70 10.33
CA TRP A 713 3.62 10.43 8.98
C TRP A 713 2.87 11.62 8.32
N ILE A 714 2.42 12.61 9.10
CA ILE A 714 1.87 13.89 8.58
C ILE A 714 2.92 14.99 8.60
N TRP A 715 3.62 15.16 9.73
CA TRP A 715 4.37 16.38 10.02
C TRP A 715 5.88 16.30 9.80
N ALA A 716 6.49 15.10 9.79
CA ALA A 716 7.94 14.93 9.84
C ALA A 716 8.69 15.59 8.68
N GLU A 717 8.10 15.52 7.48
CA GLU A 717 8.66 16.08 6.23
C GLU A 717 7.89 17.32 5.76
N SER A 718 6.99 17.85 6.60
CA SER A 718 6.33 19.15 6.40
C SER A 718 7.25 20.31 6.79
N ASP A 719 6.92 21.54 6.38
CA ASP A 719 7.56 22.77 6.89
C ASP A 719 7.39 22.98 8.42
N THR A 720 6.58 22.17 9.09
CA THR A 720 6.19 22.32 10.49
C THR A 720 6.37 21.04 11.33
N PRO A 721 7.57 20.40 11.35
CA PRO A 721 7.77 19.14 12.06
C PRO A 721 7.59 19.27 13.58
N GLY A 722 7.75 20.48 14.12
CA GLY A 722 7.42 20.80 15.51
C GLY A 722 5.97 20.50 15.91
N LYS A 723 5.01 20.39 14.95
CA LYS A 723 3.63 19.98 15.23
C LYS A 723 3.51 18.59 15.83
N GLN A 724 4.49 17.69 15.60
CA GLN A 724 4.51 16.40 16.30
C GLN A 724 4.51 16.58 17.82
N LEU A 725 5.18 17.62 18.33
CA LEU A 725 5.14 17.96 19.76
C LEU A 725 3.75 18.41 20.20
N ASP A 726 2.95 19.02 19.34
CA ASP A 726 1.61 19.50 19.66
C ASP A 726 0.57 18.38 19.57
N ALA A 727 0.69 17.47 18.60
CA ALA A 727 -0.06 16.20 18.57
C ALA A 727 0.20 15.36 19.83
N PHE A 728 1.48 15.18 20.18
CA PHE A 728 1.90 14.50 21.40
C PHE A 728 1.34 15.17 22.66
N LYS A 729 1.46 16.51 22.79
CA LYS A 729 0.92 17.27 23.94
C LYS A 729 -0.60 17.13 24.05
N ARG A 730 -1.33 17.25 22.94
CA ARG A 730 -2.79 17.14 22.86
C ARG A 730 -3.25 15.78 23.40
N ASP A 731 -2.65 14.71 22.90
CA ASP A 731 -3.04 13.35 23.27
C ASP A 731 -2.65 12.99 24.71
N VAL A 732 -1.48 13.42 25.17
CA VAL A 732 -1.04 13.25 26.56
C VAL A 732 -1.91 14.07 27.52
N ALA A 733 -2.35 15.28 27.13
CA ALA A 733 -3.29 16.09 27.91
C ALA A 733 -4.69 15.47 27.98
N ALA A 734 -5.14 14.79 26.90
CA ALA A 734 -6.35 13.97 26.89
C ALA A 734 -6.22 12.67 27.72
N GLY A 735 -5.05 12.40 28.33
CA GLY A 735 -4.82 11.28 29.25
C GLY A 735 -3.94 10.16 28.69
N GLY A 736 -3.64 10.19 27.38
CA GLY A 736 -2.92 9.15 26.64
C GLY A 736 -1.60 8.71 27.29
N ASN A 737 -1.22 7.45 27.08
CA ASN A 737 -0.04 6.86 27.71
C ASN A 737 0.72 5.83 26.86
N LEU A 738 0.17 5.40 25.71
CA LEU A 738 0.83 4.49 24.77
C LEU A 738 1.09 5.22 23.45
N VAL A 739 2.37 5.51 23.18
CA VAL A 739 2.83 6.26 22.00
C VAL A 739 2.99 5.33 20.80
N VAL A 740 2.56 5.77 19.63
CA VAL A 740 3.11 5.34 18.33
C VAL A 740 4.09 6.40 17.81
N MET A 741 5.17 5.96 17.18
CA MET A 741 6.07 6.81 16.39
C MET A 741 7.00 5.94 15.54
N HIS A 742 7.55 6.49 14.48
CA HIS A 742 8.43 5.81 13.54
C HIS A 742 9.81 6.47 13.52
N TYR A 743 10.89 5.70 13.38
CA TYR A 743 12.22 6.28 13.11
C TYR A 743 12.55 6.32 11.61
N LEU A 744 11.53 6.54 10.77
CA LEU A 744 11.68 6.74 9.34
C LEU A 744 12.27 8.12 8.99
N TYR A 745 12.12 9.11 9.88
CA TYR A 745 12.41 10.52 9.59
C TYR A 745 13.42 11.15 10.56
N ASN A 746 14.36 11.94 10.03
CA ASN A 746 15.38 12.63 10.86
C ASN A 746 14.76 13.55 11.92
N SER A 747 13.69 14.28 11.55
CA SER A 747 12.99 15.24 12.41
C SER A 747 12.32 14.55 13.61
N THR A 748 11.64 13.43 13.40
CA THR A 748 11.05 12.62 14.48
C THR A 748 12.10 12.10 15.44
N VAL A 749 13.26 11.68 14.91
CA VAL A 749 14.40 11.22 15.73
C VAL A 749 15.09 12.38 16.47
N GLU A 750 14.99 13.61 15.95
CA GLU A 750 15.42 14.84 16.64
C GLU A 750 14.44 15.31 17.72
N LEU A 751 13.15 15.01 17.58
CA LEU A 751 12.11 15.32 18.56
C LEU A 751 11.96 14.23 19.65
N LEU A 752 12.45 13.00 19.42
CA LEU A 752 12.44 11.90 20.41
C LEU A 752 12.95 12.29 21.81
N PRO A 753 14.07 13.01 22.00
CA PRO A 753 14.50 13.47 23.32
C PRO A 753 13.46 14.37 24.02
N GLU A 754 12.72 15.18 23.25
CA GLU A 754 11.69 16.10 23.76
C GLU A 754 10.37 15.37 24.03
N PHE A 755 9.94 14.41 23.20
CA PHE A 755 8.82 13.50 23.54
C PHE A 755 9.09 12.78 24.87
N ILE A 756 10.30 12.25 25.05
CA ILE A 756 10.72 11.60 26.29
C ILE A 756 10.74 12.59 27.47
N ARG A 757 11.18 13.83 27.26
CA ARG A 757 11.17 14.88 28.30
C ARG A 757 9.73 15.24 28.72
N LEU A 758 8.82 15.37 27.76
CA LEU A 758 7.40 15.65 27.99
C LEU A 758 6.70 14.46 28.68
N ALA A 759 6.96 13.23 28.24
CA ALA A 759 6.48 12.01 28.89
C ALA A 759 6.92 11.96 30.37
N LYS A 760 8.21 12.19 30.66
CA LYS A 760 8.74 12.24 32.03
C LYS A 760 8.13 13.37 32.86
N ALA A 761 7.81 14.51 32.24
CA ALA A 761 7.15 15.63 32.92
C ALA A 761 5.72 15.31 33.41
N THR A 762 5.08 14.24 32.92
CA THR A 762 3.80 13.74 33.47
C THR A 762 3.93 13.08 34.84
N GLY A 763 5.15 12.73 35.27
CA GLY A 763 5.39 11.94 36.48
C GLY A 763 5.07 10.44 36.35
N LYS A 764 4.61 9.98 35.18
CA LYS A 764 4.43 8.55 34.88
C LYS A 764 5.79 7.87 34.70
N THR A 765 5.90 6.60 35.09
CA THR A 765 7.07 5.74 34.84
C THR A 765 7.07 5.29 33.39
N LEU A 766 8.14 5.58 32.66
CA LEU A 766 8.33 5.12 31.27
C LEU A 766 8.80 3.66 31.27
N MET A 767 8.07 2.79 30.58
CA MET A 767 8.29 1.35 30.55
C MET A 767 7.92 0.73 29.19
N ARG A 768 8.16 -0.58 29.05
CA ARG A 768 7.82 -1.37 27.86
C ARG A 768 6.32 -1.68 27.80
N VAL A 769 5.82 -2.04 26.61
CA VAL A 769 4.40 -2.42 26.42
C VAL A 769 4.02 -3.61 27.29
N ASP A 770 4.83 -4.66 27.37
CA ASP A 770 4.54 -5.83 28.21
C ASP A 770 4.43 -5.48 29.72
N GLN A 771 5.34 -4.64 30.19
CA GLN A 771 5.32 -4.11 31.56
C GLN A 771 4.12 -3.16 31.80
N CYS A 772 3.70 -2.40 30.80
CA CYS A 772 2.64 -1.39 30.92
C CYS A 772 1.22 -1.97 30.84
N ILE A 773 1.04 -3.13 30.20
CA ILE A 773 -0.24 -3.87 30.20
C ILE A 773 -0.38 -4.89 31.34
N GLU A 774 0.66 -5.02 32.18
CA GLU A 774 0.74 -5.97 33.30
C GLU A 774 0.69 -7.45 32.87
N ASP A 775 1.34 -7.81 31.76
CA ASP A 775 1.51 -9.21 31.35
C ASP A 775 2.29 -10.00 32.43
N PRO A 776 1.77 -11.14 32.93
CA PRO A 776 2.45 -11.96 33.93
C PRO A 776 3.81 -12.53 33.48
N ASN A 777 4.13 -12.46 32.18
CA ASN A 777 5.42 -12.89 31.62
C ASN A 777 6.40 -11.71 31.41
N ALA A 778 5.98 -10.46 31.66
CA ALA A 778 6.86 -9.30 31.56
C ALA A 778 7.99 -9.38 32.61
N PRO A 779 9.20 -8.90 32.30
CA PRO A 779 10.30 -8.89 33.27
C PRO A 779 10.00 -7.90 34.42
N PRO A 780 10.58 -8.11 35.61
CA PRO A 780 10.49 -7.18 36.72
C PRO A 780 10.86 -5.73 36.34
N LEU A 781 10.25 -4.78 37.05
CA LEU A 781 10.54 -3.34 36.96
C LEU A 781 11.88 -2.99 37.63
#